data_AF-A0A938MHC2-F1
#
_entry.id   AF-A0A938MHC2-F1
#
_cell.length_a   1.000
_cell.length_b   1.000
_cell.length_c   1.000
_cell.angle_alpha   90.00
_cell.angle_beta   90.00
_cell.angle_gamma   90.00
#
_symmetry.space_group_name_H-M   'P 1'
#
loop_
_entity.id
_entity.type
_entity.pdbx_description
1 polymer ?
#
loop_
_entity_poly.entity_id
_entity_poly.type
_entity_poly.pdbx_seq_one_letter_code
_entity_poly.pdbx_strand_id
1 'polypeptide(L)'
;MSNDGKYPERFLDADLQTVDADVGALIGLEEARQAHKLILIASESICPKAVRDALASVFTNLYAEGYPSLRMTTDERQELTNFSRQLAFHRRYSDRRYYRGCDFVNFVEALAQKRVAELFATDAVPAEQVFANVQPLSGAAANNAVYEAFLNPGDVVMGMSLSFGGHLTHGSPVNRSGKHFRIVSYQPDKATGKLDYNALRALAAEHKPRMIIAGYSAYPWAVDWRRFREVADAVPGGCILMADIAHTAGLVAAGQYPNPVGHADVVTFTTHKTLCGPRGAVILATDPEKAKKIDRAVFPGEQGGPHINTIAAKAVAFRIAQSPEFKQLQRDIIGNAKVLADGLARRGLKLAYGGTDTHLALIDLSAIQTPTGVPLRGDIATRILDLCGLTANKNTILGDENAFDPSGVRLGTTWVTQRGLGPAEMDKIAELVHRVLTSIAPFLYKGRKGYRTRGKIDLAVMEDVKREVAALTANAPPAAPAPSPGVSSASTIEVSGERALVALQAACTADVAALQPGQSCRSLLLDGAGNVLDEVLISALPPTVPGRCRYQIAPQPHNAQRVKLWLRSLSDGYIKFDEGDVLAKVDGPVVVEWEKGTQLFCRNGPTGASHKRAASPFPSSAPEGPQICLAKPFFIGQSTLLRGAKPTHDKTPFQFTEPTGPPNHSALYAEHAKLTQGRFLVPFAGWLMPIQYVSIAEEHMAVRSAAGLFDISHMGVLEITGPSAARFLDLVLSNYVLALKPGRSQYNYVLAPDGSVMDDVFLYCLAPDRFMLVVNASNQEKVKAWLEALNSRRVVIDQDWPHKEVDVTATIRDLKSPASGSDQRVGLSLQGPRSLTILQSLATWQRVVDQLGRLTRLEFTTCELAGVSVIVSRTGYTGEPIGYELYVHPEQAP
;
A
#
# COMPACT_ATOMS: atom_id res chain seq x y z
N MET A 1 17.00 14.46 32.85
CA MET A 1 17.67 15.59 32.18
C MET A 1 17.65 16.77 33.13
N SER A 2 18.76 17.06 33.83
CA SER A 2 18.98 18.35 34.49
C SER A 2 19.07 19.41 33.39
N ASN A 3 18.14 20.34 33.36
CA ASN A 3 17.90 21.22 32.21
C ASN A 3 18.10 22.68 32.61
N ASP A 4 19.36 23.10 32.72
CA ASP A 4 19.73 24.51 32.94
C ASP A 4 20.34 25.17 31.69
N GLY A 5 20.39 24.48 30.54
CA GLY A 5 20.93 25.04 29.29
C GLY A 5 19.90 25.91 28.55
N LYS A 6 20.31 27.10 28.09
CA LYS A 6 19.46 27.98 27.26
C LYS A 6 19.25 27.36 25.88
N TYR A 7 18.17 27.75 25.19
CA TYR A 7 17.84 27.25 23.84
C TYR A 7 19.03 27.24 22.86
N PRO A 8 19.86 28.30 22.77
CA PRO A 8 21.03 28.31 21.88
C PRO A 8 22.01 27.18 22.12
N GLU A 9 22.36 26.94 23.39
CA GLU A 9 23.34 25.93 23.81
C GLU A 9 22.83 24.51 23.55
N ARG A 10 21.51 24.32 23.54
CA ARG A 10 20.89 23.00 23.37
C ARG A 10 20.59 22.64 21.92
N PHE A 11 20.29 23.61 21.06
CA PHE A 11 19.70 23.31 19.75
C PHE A 11 20.34 23.98 18.54
N LEU A 12 21.07 25.10 18.68
CA LEU A 12 21.58 25.79 17.48
C LEU A 12 22.73 25.03 16.81
N ASP A 13 23.59 24.40 17.60
CA ASP A 13 24.78 23.67 17.11
C ASP A 13 24.70 22.16 17.38
N ALA A 14 23.56 21.65 17.82
CA ALA A 14 23.38 20.23 18.13
C ALA A 14 23.16 19.41 16.85
N ASP A 15 23.87 18.28 16.74
CA ASP A 15 23.68 17.34 15.63
C ASP A 15 22.33 16.62 15.71
N LEU A 16 21.81 16.21 14.54
CA LEU A 16 20.53 15.51 14.42
C LEU A 16 20.43 14.31 15.38
N GLN A 17 21.48 13.49 15.48
CA GLN A 17 21.46 12.29 16.33
C GLN A 17 21.28 12.61 17.83
N THR A 18 21.73 13.78 18.27
CA THR A 18 21.59 14.24 19.66
C THR A 18 20.21 14.83 19.91
N VAL A 19 19.61 15.50 18.92
CA VAL A 19 18.28 16.13 19.04
C VAL A 19 17.15 15.12 18.82
N ASP A 20 17.28 14.26 17.80
CA ASP A 20 16.28 13.31 17.34
C ASP A 20 16.95 12.04 16.75
N ALA A 21 17.27 11.11 17.64
CA ALA A 21 17.88 9.83 17.29
C ALA A 21 16.96 8.93 16.43
N ASP A 22 15.64 9.10 16.52
CA ASP A 22 14.67 8.31 15.76
C ASP A 22 14.70 8.70 14.28
N VAL A 23 14.71 10.00 13.98
CA VAL A 23 14.87 10.50 12.60
C VAL A 23 16.25 10.12 12.06
N GLY A 24 17.31 10.19 12.87
CA GLY A 24 18.64 9.71 12.51
C GLY A 24 18.66 8.24 12.08
N ALA A 25 18.00 7.37 12.86
CA ALA A 25 17.86 5.96 12.54
C ALA A 25 17.06 5.72 11.24
N LEU A 26 15.98 6.46 11.01
CA LEU A 26 15.18 6.36 9.78
C LEU A 26 15.98 6.77 8.52
N ILE A 27 16.79 7.83 8.61
CA ILE A 27 17.69 8.23 7.51
C ILE A 27 18.67 7.10 7.21
N GLY A 28 19.29 6.50 8.23
CA GLY A 28 20.21 5.37 8.05
C GLY A 28 19.56 4.14 7.40
N LEU A 29 18.30 3.84 7.76
CA LEU A 29 17.54 2.75 7.11
C LEU A 29 17.26 3.04 5.63
N GLU A 30 16.95 4.28 5.27
CA GLU A 30 16.72 4.67 3.87
C GLU A 30 18.02 4.68 3.06
N GLU A 31 19.14 5.14 3.63
CA GLU A 31 20.46 5.05 3.00
C GLU A 31 20.84 3.59 2.72
N ALA A 32 20.62 2.71 3.69
CA ALA A 32 20.82 1.27 3.50
C ALA A 32 19.93 0.70 2.40
N ARG A 33 18.63 1.04 2.38
CA ARG A 33 17.70 0.60 1.33
C ARG A 33 18.18 1.04 -0.06
N GLN A 34 18.60 2.29 -0.21
CA GLN A 34 19.10 2.85 -1.45
C GLN A 34 20.38 2.16 -1.94
N ALA A 35 21.26 1.77 -1.03
CA ALA A 35 22.50 1.09 -1.37
C ALA A 35 22.28 -0.40 -1.72
N HIS A 36 21.36 -1.08 -1.04
CA HIS A 36 21.07 -2.52 -1.24
C HIS A 36 20.15 -2.82 -2.43
N LYS A 37 19.47 -1.83 -3.02
CA LYS A 37 18.53 -2.04 -4.13
C LYS A 37 19.03 -1.47 -5.46
N LEU A 38 18.58 -2.08 -6.55
CA LEU A 38 18.69 -1.54 -7.90
C LEU A 38 17.42 -0.74 -8.20
N ILE A 39 17.53 0.58 -8.09
CA ILE A 39 16.39 1.47 -8.31
C ILE A 39 16.27 1.77 -9.80
N LEU A 40 15.17 1.33 -10.39
CA LEU A 40 14.82 1.48 -11.81
C LEU A 40 13.63 2.43 -12.00
N ILE A 41 13.32 3.27 -11.01
CA ILE A 41 12.29 4.31 -11.15
C ILE A 41 12.83 5.42 -12.07
N ALA A 42 12.23 5.58 -13.24
CA ALA A 42 12.69 6.51 -14.29
C ALA A 42 12.68 8.01 -13.90
N SER A 43 12.14 8.36 -12.74
CA SER A 43 12.12 9.73 -12.20
C SER A 43 13.04 9.93 -11.00
N GLU A 44 13.77 8.90 -10.58
CA GLU A 44 14.67 8.97 -9.43
C GLU A 44 16.13 9.05 -9.87
N SER A 45 16.91 9.77 -9.07
CA SER A 45 18.34 9.96 -9.24
C SER A 45 18.99 10.18 -7.86
N ILE A 46 20.31 10.00 -7.80
CA ILE A 46 21.12 10.29 -6.63
C ILE A 46 21.52 11.77 -6.70
N CYS A 47 21.09 12.55 -5.70
CA CYS A 47 21.50 13.94 -5.55
C CYS A 47 22.95 14.01 -4.99
N PRO A 48 23.92 14.61 -5.71
CA PRO A 48 25.32 14.69 -5.27
C PRO A 48 25.46 15.32 -3.88
N LYS A 49 26.44 14.85 -3.10
CA LYS A 49 26.68 15.34 -1.73
C LYS A 49 26.86 16.86 -1.68
N ALA A 50 27.64 17.45 -2.58
CA ALA A 50 27.84 18.91 -2.64
C ALA A 50 26.53 19.69 -2.87
N VAL A 51 25.56 19.11 -3.59
CA VAL A 51 24.24 19.70 -3.79
C VAL A 51 23.42 19.63 -2.50
N ARG A 52 23.48 18.51 -1.77
CA ARG A 52 22.84 18.36 -0.45
C ARG A 52 23.45 19.27 0.61
N ASP A 53 24.76 19.45 0.60
CA ASP A 53 25.46 20.37 1.51
C ASP A 53 24.99 21.82 1.29
N ALA A 54 24.82 22.25 0.03
CA ALA A 54 24.24 23.56 -0.29
C ALA A 54 22.76 23.68 0.12
N LEU A 55 21.98 22.60 -0.01
CA LEU A 55 20.57 22.55 0.41
C LEU A 55 20.40 22.69 1.92
N ALA A 56 21.34 22.17 2.72
CA ALA A 56 21.33 22.25 4.18
C ALA A 56 21.98 23.54 4.73
N SER A 57 22.37 24.49 3.86
CA SER A 57 23.07 25.70 4.26
C SER A 57 22.17 26.74 4.94
N VAL A 58 22.81 27.74 5.57
CA VAL A 58 22.16 28.87 6.27
C VAL A 58 21.26 29.74 5.38
N PHE A 59 21.31 29.56 4.05
CA PHE A 59 20.37 30.19 3.13
C PHE A 59 18.90 29.80 3.41
N THR A 60 18.65 28.73 4.16
CA THR A 60 17.30 28.34 4.59
C THR A 60 16.64 29.36 5.54
N ASN A 61 17.43 30.25 6.17
CA ASN A 61 16.94 31.22 7.16
C ASN A 61 16.44 32.52 6.52
N LEU A 62 16.65 32.72 5.23
CA LEU A 62 16.41 34.00 4.56
C LEU A 62 15.03 34.05 3.90
N TYR A 63 14.34 35.16 4.13
CA TYR A 63 13.08 35.48 3.46
C TYR A 63 13.32 36.55 2.39
N ALA A 64 13.22 36.19 1.12
CA ALA A 64 13.75 37.00 0.01
C ALA A 64 12.77 37.18 -1.15
N GLU A 65 11.55 37.63 -0.86
CA GLU A 65 10.53 37.92 -1.88
C GLU A 65 10.99 38.94 -2.94
N GLY A 66 10.64 38.67 -4.20
CA GLY A 66 11.09 39.44 -5.36
C GLY A 66 12.23 38.76 -6.14
N TYR A 67 12.89 39.53 -7.00
CA TYR A 67 13.89 39.04 -7.96
C TYR A 67 15.18 39.87 -7.97
N PRO A 68 16.32 39.31 -8.40
CA PRO A 68 17.53 40.07 -8.67
C PRO A 68 17.31 41.19 -9.69
N SER A 69 18.22 42.17 -9.72
CA SER A 69 18.23 43.16 -10.81
C SER A 69 18.57 42.49 -12.14
N LEU A 70 17.83 42.85 -13.21
CA LEU A 70 18.08 42.37 -14.58
C LEU A 70 19.52 42.62 -15.05
N ARG A 71 20.21 43.64 -14.51
CA ARG A 71 21.63 43.85 -14.80
C ARG A 71 22.47 42.63 -14.41
N MET A 72 22.18 42.01 -13.26
CA MET A 72 22.96 40.88 -12.76
C MET A 72 22.77 39.62 -13.62
N THR A 73 21.63 39.50 -14.31
CA THR A 73 21.39 38.36 -15.21
C THR A 73 22.18 38.47 -16.51
N THR A 74 22.62 39.68 -16.88
CA THR A 74 23.45 39.95 -18.06
C THR A 74 24.93 40.21 -17.75
N ASP A 75 25.30 40.43 -16.48
CA ASP A 75 26.69 40.65 -16.08
C ASP A 75 27.56 39.44 -16.47
N GLU A 76 28.80 39.72 -16.91
CA GLU A 76 29.82 38.70 -17.14
C GLU A 76 30.09 37.90 -15.86
N ARG A 77 30.48 36.63 -15.99
CA ARG A 77 30.64 35.75 -14.82
C ARG A 77 31.62 36.32 -13.79
N GLN A 78 32.75 36.86 -14.25
CA GLN A 78 33.76 37.46 -13.38
C GLN A 78 33.20 38.64 -12.58
N GLU A 79 32.38 39.48 -13.23
CA GLU A 79 31.69 40.61 -12.60
C GLU A 79 30.60 40.18 -11.63
N LEU A 80 29.89 39.08 -11.92
CA LEU A 80 28.87 38.53 -11.03
C LEU A 80 29.49 37.98 -9.73
N THR A 81 30.70 37.43 -9.82
CA THR A 81 31.45 36.93 -8.66
C THR A 81 32.29 37.99 -7.95
N ASN A 82 32.35 39.23 -8.47
CA ASN A 82 32.96 40.35 -7.78
C ASN A 82 32.02 40.89 -6.69
N PHE A 83 32.00 40.21 -5.54
CA PHE A 83 31.10 40.53 -4.43
C PHE A 83 31.21 41.98 -3.98
N SER A 84 32.41 42.55 -3.93
CA SER A 84 32.63 43.95 -3.53
C SER A 84 31.94 44.92 -4.48
N ARG A 85 32.06 44.73 -5.81
CA ARG A 85 31.36 45.55 -6.80
C ARG A 85 29.85 45.41 -6.64
N GLN A 86 29.35 44.19 -6.62
CA GLN A 86 27.92 43.92 -6.57
C GLN A 86 27.28 44.47 -5.28
N LEU A 87 27.96 44.34 -4.13
CA LEU A 87 27.53 44.96 -2.87
C LEU A 87 27.54 46.49 -2.94
N ALA A 88 28.53 47.10 -3.62
CA ALA A 88 28.54 48.55 -3.82
C ALA A 88 27.33 49.02 -4.64
N PHE A 89 26.98 48.31 -5.72
CA PHE A 89 25.77 48.58 -6.50
C PHE A 89 24.49 48.36 -5.68
N HIS A 90 24.41 47.25 -4.94
CA HIS A 90 23.26 46.93 -4.09
C HIS A 90 23.02 48.02 -3.04
N ARG A 91 24.07 48.44 -2.31
CA ARG A 91 24.02 49.51 -1.31
C ARG A 91 23.66 50.87 -1.92
N ARG A 92 24.11 51.15 -3.15
CA ARG A 92 23.88 52.45 -3.81
C ARG A 92 22.49 52.57 -4.44
N TYR A 93 22.02 51.52 -5.12
CA TYR A 93 20.81 51.56 -5.94
C TYR A 93 19.62 50.84 -5.32
N SER A 94 19.77 50.30 -4.09
CA SER A 94 18.78 49.52 -3.35
C SER A 94 18.40 48.19 -3.99
N ASP A 95 17.93 47.25 -3.14
CA ASP A 95 17.41 45.95 -3.56
C ASP A 95 15.99 46.07 -4.13
N ARG A 96 15.68 45.28 -5.18
CA ARG A 96 14.32 45.11 -5.70
C ARG A 96 13.50 44.12 -4.86
N ARG A 97 14.14 43.39 -3.95
CA ARG A 97 13.48 42.52 -2.98
C ARG A 97 12.58 43.34 -2.05
N TYR A 98 11.50 42.71 -1.58
CA TYR A 98 10.56 43.32 -0.64
C TYR A 98 11.20 43.51 0.74
N TYR A 99 12.03 42.54 1.16
CA TYR A 99 12.77 42.56 2.42
C TYR A 99 14.20 43.09 2.24
N ARG A 100 14.86 43.44 3.33
CA ARG A 100 16.28 43.85 3.38
C ARG A 100 17.12 42.78 4.08
N GLY A 101 18.45 42.89 4.03
CA GLY A 101 19.37 41.84 4.53
C GLY A 101 19.52 40.64 3.61
N CYS A 102 19.15 40.80 2.33
CA CYS A 102 19.26 39.78 1.28
C CYS A 102 20.53 39.98 0.42
N ASP A 103 21.57 40.60 0.99
CA ASP A 103 22.72 41.10 0.24
C ASP A 103 23.31 40.02 -0.68
N PHE A 104 23.47 38.80 -0.17
CA PHE A 104 24.06 37.68 -0.90
C PHE A 104 23.05 36.83 -1.71
N VAL A 105 21.75 37.02 -1.53
CA VAL A 105 20.71 36.19 -2.16
C VAL A 105 20.67 36.42 -3.67
N ASN A 106 20.75 37.69 -4.10
CA ASN A 106 20.70 38.06 -5.51
C ASN A 106 21.84 37.42 -6.33
N PHE A 107 22.99 37.19 -5.69
CA PHE A 107 24.13 36.53 -6.31
C PHE A 107 23.86 35.07 -6.59
N VAL A 108 23.37 34.33 -5.58
CA VAL A 108 23.13 32.89 -5.72
C VAL A 108 22.04 32.63 -6.76
N GLU A 109 21.02 33.48 -6.79
CA GLU A 109 19.93 33.35 -7.76
C GLU A 109 20.39 33.72 -9.18
N ALA A 110 21.04 34.86 -9.38
CA ALA A 110 21.58 35.24 -10.69
C ALA A 110 22.61 34.24 -11.21
N LEU A 111 23.44 33.66 -10.33
CA LEU A 111 24.40 32.62 -10.70
C LEU A 111 23.71 31.33 -11.15
N ALA A 112 22.63 30.93 -10.47
CA ALA A 112 21.82 29.79 -10.88
C ALA A 112 21.15 30.03 -12.23
N GLN A 113 20.58 31.23 -12.44
CA GLN A 113 19.96 31.65 -13.71
C GLN A 113 20.96 31.62 -14.86
N LYS A 114 22.14 32.19 -14.68
CA LYS A 114 23.18 32.22 -15.72
C LYS A 114 23.65 30.80 -16.07
N ARG A 115 23.94 29.96 -15.08
CA ARG A 115 24.38 28.57 -15.32
C ARG A 115 23.34 27.75 -16.07
N VAL A 116 22.06 27.90 -15.75
CA VAL A 116 21.01 27.14 -16.45
C VAL A 116 20.76 27.69 -17.84
N ALA A 117 20.84 29.01 -18.05
CA ALA A 117 20.77 29.60 -19.38
C ALA A 117 21.90 29.07 -20.30
N GLU A 118 23.13 29.01 -19.77
CA GLU A 118 24.29 28.43 -20.49
C GLU A 118 24.11 26.94 -20.85
N LEU A 119 23.42 26.16 -20.00
CA LEU A 119 23.18 24.72 -20.25
C LEU A 119 22.20 24.46 -21.40
N PHE A 120 21.25 25.37 -21.60
CA PHE A 120 20.16 25.20 -22.58
C PHE A 120 20.29 26.11 -23.80
N ALA A 121 21.34 26.93 -23.86
CA ALA A 121 21.68 27.71 -25.04
C ALA A 121 21.87 26.80 -26.27
N THR A 122 21.61 27.37 -27.44
CA THR A 122 21.80 26.73 -28.74
C THR A 122 22.57 27.67 -29.66
N ASP A 123 23.06 27.18 -30.80
CA ASP A 123 23.71 28.04 -31.79
C ASP A 123 22.79 29.17 -32.29
N ALA A 124 21.47 28.93 -32.30
CA ALA A 124 20.47 29.91 -32.73
C ALA A 124 20.00 30.85 -31.60
N VAL A 125 20.07 30.41 -30.34
CA VAL A 125 19.62 31.16 -29.16
C VAL A 125 20.72 31.12 -28.10
N PRO A 126 21.57 32.16 -28.02
CA PRO A 126 22.67 32.20 -27.07
C PRO A 126 22.13 32.42 -25.64
N ALA A 127 22.93 32.11 -24.61
CA ALA A 127 22.50 32.04 -23.21
C ALA A 127 21.89 33.35 -22.68
N GLU A 128 22.30 34.47 -23.25
CA GLU A 128 21.95 35.86 -22.95
C GLU A 128 20.50 36.16 -23.37
N GLN A 129 19.96 35.34 -24.27
CA GLN A 129 18.57 35.35 -24.73
C GLN A 129 17.72 34.28 -24.04
N VAL A 130 18.28 33.53 -23.09
CA VAL A 130 17.55 32.52 -22.31
C VAL A 130 17.26 33.07 -20.91
N PHE A 131 16.02 33.49 -20.69
CA PHE A 131 15.56 33.99 -19.39
C PHE A 131 15.10 32.81 -18.52
N ALA A 132 15.64 32.71 -17.30
CA ALA A 132 15.36 31.61 -16.39
C ALA A 132 14.72 32.10 -15.10
N ASN A 133 13.56 31.53 -14.74
CA ASN A 133 13.02 31.60 -13.39
C ASN A 133 13.36 30.30 -12.63
N VAL A 134 14.16 30.42 -11.58
CA VAL A 134 14.68 29.30 -10.77
C VAL A 134 13.97 29.14 -9.42
N GLN A 135 12.92 29.93 -9.16
CA GLN A 135 12.17 29.92 -7.90
C GLN A 135 11.09 28.84 -7.76
N PRO A 136 10.54 28.21 -8.82
CA PRO A 136 9.49 27.21 -8.65
C PRO A 136 9.90 26.04 -7.73
N LEU A 137 9.02 25.77 -6.75
CA LEU A 137 9.24 24.77 -5.70
C LEU A 137 9.23 23.33 -6.23
N SER A 138 8.49 23.08 -7.32
CA SER A 138 8.40 21.77 -7.96
C SER A 138 7.88 21.91 -9.40
N GLY A 139 7.89 20.82 -10.18
CA GLY A 139 7.39 20.84 -11.56
C GLY A 139 5.90 21.19 -11.65
N ALA A 140 5.09 20.77 -10.68
CA ALA A 140 3.67 21.13 -10.64
C ALA A 140 3.47 22.63 -10.38
N ALA A 141 4.25 23.21 -9.45
CA ALA A 141 4.22 24.66 -9.21
C ALA A 141 4.69 25.45 -10.44
N ALA A 142 5.72 24.96 -11.13
CA ALA A 142 6.19 25.57 -12.38
C ALA A 142 5.09 25.57 -13.45
N ASN A 143 4.45 24.43 -13.70
CA ASN A 143 3.40 24.33 -14.72
C ASN A 143 2.17 25.18 -14.34
N ASN A 144 1.81 25.24 -13.05
CA ASN A 144 0.73 26.13 -12.59
C ASN A 144 1.04 27.61 -12.85
N ALA A 145 2.27 28.06 -12.58
CA ALA A 145 2.67 29.44 -12.89
C ALA A 145 2.63 29.74 -14.39
N VAL A 146 2.92 28.75 -15.25
CA VAL A 146 2.76 28.90 -16.71
C VAL A 146 1.29 29.01 -17.09
N TYR A 147 0.39 28.22 -16.47
CA TYR A 147 -1.04 28.39 -16.69
C TYR A 147 -1.54 29.76 -16.25
N GLU A 148 -1.16 30.20 -15.05
CA GLU A 148 -1.52 31.53 -14.52
C GLU A 148 -1.00 32.66 -15.42
N ALA A 149 0.20 32.52 -15.99
CA ALA A 149 0.79 33.53 -16.85
C ALA A 149 0.07 33.71 -18.21
N PHE A 150 -0.55 32.65 -18.74
CA PHE A 150 -0.95 32.60 -20.15
C PHE A 150 -2.40 32.17 -20.42
N LEU A 151 -3.10 31.61 -19.44
CA LEU A 151 -4.44 31.04 -19.63
C LEU A 151 -5.45 31.66 -18.67
N ASN A 152 -6.72 31.64 -19.09
CA ASN A 152 -7.87 31.87 -18.24
C ASN A 152 -8.64 30.56 -18.00
N PRO A 153 -9.32 30.39 -16.85
CA PRO A 153 -10.22 29.26 -16.65
C PRO A 153 -11.20 29.10 -17.82
N GLY A 154 -11.37 27.88 -18.30
CA GLY A 154 -12.19 27.54 -19.48
C GLY A 154 -11.42 27.49 -20.80
N ASP A 155 -10.20 28.04 -20.87
CA ASP A 155 -9.37 27.94 -22.07
C ASP A 155 -9.08 26.48 -22.44
N VAL A 156 -8.91 26.23 -23.74
CA VAL A 156 -8.60 24.91 -24.27
C VAL A 156 -7.09 24.64 -24.14
N VAL A 157 -6.74 23.53 -23.48
CA VAL A 157 -5.36 23.06 -23.33
C VAL A 157 -5.25 21.69 -23.98
N MET A 158 -4.24 21.54 -24.85
CA MET A 158 -3.95 20.29 -25.51
C MET A 158 -2.69 19.64 -24.93
N GLY A 159 -2.80 18.41 -24.41
CA GLY A 159 -1.69 17.69 -23.76
C GLY A 159 -1.77 16.18 -24.02
N MET A 160 -0.70 15.44 -23.71
CA MET A 160 -0.74 13.98 -23.87
C MET A 160 -1.64 13.34 -22.82
N SER A 161 -2.45 12.37 -23.22
CA SER A 161 -3.27 11.58 -22.29
C SER A 161 -2.41 10.94 -21.19
N LEU A 162 -2.87 11.04 -19.94
CA LEU A 162 -2.21 10.42 -18.78
C LEU A 162 -2.07 8.91 -18.96
N SER A 163 -3.09 8.25 -19.52
CA SER A 163 -3.10 6.80 -19.73
C SER A 163 -2.00 6.32 -20.67
N PHE A 164 -1.52 7.19 -21.56
CA PHE A 164 -0.57 6.83 -22.61
C PHE A 164 0.79 7.49 -22.44
N GLY A 165 1.08 8.04 -21.26
CA GLY A 165 2.42 8.55 -20.90
C GLY A 165 2.50 10.04 -20.62
N GLY A 166 1.38 10.76 -20.67
CA GLY A 166 1.28 12.14 -20.18
C GLY A 166 1.49 12.25 -18.66
N HIS A 167 1.38 13.47 -18.13
CA HIS A 167 1.54 13.73 -16.70
C HIS A 167 0.27 14.32 -16.09
N LEU A 168 0.08 14.14 -14.77
CA LEU A 168 -1.10 14.63 -14.05
C LEU A 168 -1.35 16.13 -14.23
N THR A 169 -0.28 16.92 -14.36
CA THR A 169 -0.35 18.38 -14.49
C THR A 169 -0.70 18.85 -15.90
N HIS A 170 -0.89 17.95 -16.88
CA HIS A 170 -1.15 18.28 -18.29
C HIS A 170 -2.63 18.11 -18.68
N GLY A 171 -3.54 18.16 -17.70
CA GLY A 171 -4.98 18.08 -17.95
C GLY A 171 -5.71 16.89 -17.31
N SER A 172 -5.16 16.26 -16.28
CA SER A 172 -5.89 15.20 -15.57
C SER A 172 -7.13 15.76 -14.86
N PRO A 173 -8.31 15.10 -14.94
CA PRO A 173 -9.55 15.59 -14.34
C PRO A 173 -9.51 15.69 -12.81
N VAL A 174 -8.56 15.00 -12.16
CA VAL A 174 -8.35 15.06 -10.71
C VAL A 174 -7.36 16.16 -10.30
N ASN A 175 -6.67 16.79 -11.25
CA ASN A 175 -5.69 17.86 -11.04
C ASN A 175 -6.29 19.25 -11.40
N ARG A 176 -5.73 20.34 -10.87
CA ARG A 176 -6.14 21.73 -11.20
C ARG A 176 -6.20 21.96 -12.71
N SER A 177 -5.23 21.44 -13.46
CA SER A 177 -5.20 21.53 -14.92
C SER A 177 -6.48 21.00 -15.59
N GLY A 178 -6.96 19.80 -15.24
CA GLY A 178 -8.21 19.26 -15.80
C GLY A 178 -9.50 19.78 -15.14
N LYS A 179 -9.40 20.39 -13.96
CA LYS A 179 -10.56 21.03 -13.30
C LYS A 179 -10.89 22.41 -13.85
N HIS A 180 -9.86 23.18 -14.23
CA HIS A 180 -10.03 24.59 -14.59
C HIS A 180 -10.01 24.85 -16.10
N PHE A 181 -9.44 23.96 -16.90
CA PHE A 181 -9.29 24.14 -18.34
C PHE A 181 -10.02 23.04 -19.11
N ARG A 182 -10.40 23.34 -20.35
CA ARG A 182 -10.99 22.34 -21.26
C ARG A 182 -9.87 21.53 -21.88
N ILE A 183 -9.75 20.28 -21.48
CA ILE A 183 -8.64 19.41 -21.92
C ILE A 183 -9.00 18.65 -23.18
N VAL A 184 -8.08 18.72 -24.15
CA VAL A 184 -8.07 17.88 -25.35
C VAL A 184 -6.80 17.05 -25.30
N SER A 185 -6.91 15.73 -25.43
CA SER A 185 -5.75 14.84 -25.31
C SER A 185 -5.31 14.29 -26.65
N TYR A 186 -4.01 14.40 -26.95
CA TYR A 186 -3.38 13.60 -27.99
C TYR A 186 -2.75 12.33 -27.38
N GLN A 187 -2.45 11.36 -28.23
CA GLN A 187 -1.89 10.07 -27.84
C GLN A 187 -0.93 9.56 -28.91
N PRO A 188 -0.03 8.62 -28.56
CA PRO A 188 0.77 7.90 -29.54
C PRO A 188 -0.13 7.07 -30.45
N ASP A 189 0.31 6.87 -31.69
CA ASP A 189 -0.28 5.92 -32.61
C ASP A 189 -0.20 4.49 -32.03
N LYS A 190 -1.32 3.76 -32.13
CA LYS A 190 -1.46 2.45 -31.50
C LYS A 190 -0.59 1.38 -32.16
N ALA A 191 -0.31 1.50 -33.46
CA ALA A 191 0.46 0.51 -34.20
C ALA A 191 1.96 0.69 -34.00
N THR A 192 2.44 1.93 -34.00
CA THR A 192 3.87 2.27 -33.94
C THR A 192 4.36 2.61 -32.54
N GLY A 193 3.45 2.99 -31.62
CA GLY A 193 3.80 3.49 -30.29
C GLY A 193 4.49 4.86 -30.30
N LYS A 194 4.46 5.58 -31.42
CA LYS A 194 5.09 6.90 -31.60
C LYS A 194 4.04 7.98 -31.83
N LEU A 195 4.39 9.25 -31.58
CA LEU A 195 3.49 10.37 -31.85
C LEU A 195 3.25 10.55 -33.35
N ASP A 196 1.98 10.68 -33.74
CA ASP A 196 1.57 11.11 -35.07
C ASP A 196 1.35 12.62 -35.07
N TYR A 197 2.32 13.35 -35.63
CA TYR A 197 2.28 14.81 -35.71
C TYR A 197 1.20 15.35 -36.67
N ASN A 198 0.77 14.56 -37.66
CA ASN A 198 -0.32 14.97 -38.55
C ASN A 198 -1.66 14.87 -37.83
N ALA A 199 -1.88 13.80 -37.07
CA ALA A 199 -3.04 13.67 -36.20
C ALA A 199 -3.06 14.78 -35.14
N LEU A 200 -1.91 15.10 -34.55
CA LEU A 200 -1.76 16.21 -33.60
C LEU A 200 -2.11 17.57 -34.24
N ARG A 201 -1.69 17.80 -35.49
CA ARG A 201 -2.05 18.99 -36.27
C ARG A 201 -3.55 19.10 -36.54
N ALA A 202 -4.17 17.99 -36.95
CA ALA A 202 -5.61 17.95 -37.21
C ALA A 202 -6.41 18.26 -35.93
N LEU A 203 -6.02 17.66 -34.81
CA LEU A 203 -6.63 17.89 -33.50
C LEU A 203 -6.50 19.34 -33.03
N ALA A 204 -5.32 19.95 -33.24
CA ALA A 204 -5.08 21.36 -32.93
C ALA A 204 -5.94 22.30 -33.81
N ALA A 205 -6.09 22.00 -35.09
CA ALA A 205 -6.92 22.78 -36.01
C ALA A 205 -8.42 22.72 -35.64
N GLU A 206 -8.89 21.54 -35.21
CA GLU A 206 -10.27 21.33 -34.77
C GLU A 206 -10.58 22.10 -33.47
N HIS A 207 -9.75 21.94 -32.45
CA HIS A 207 -10.05 22.43 -31.11
C HIS A 207 -9.47 23.80 -30.77
N LYS A 208 -8.53 24.31 -31.60
CA LYS A 208 -7.91 25.64 -31.49
C LYS A 208 -7.40 25.93 -30.07
N PRO A 209 -6.48 25.09 -29.53
CA PRO A 209 -6.02 25.22 -28.15
C PRO A 209 -5.27 26.54 -27.93
N ARG A 210 -5.43 27.15 -26.75
CA ARG A 210 -4.61 28.30 -26.33
C ARG A 210 -3.19 27.88 -25.94
N MET A 211 -3.04 26.62 -25.53
CA MET A 211 -1.74 26.04 -25.19
C MET A 211 -1.65 24.58 -25.65
N ILE A 212 -0.50 24.24 -26.22
CA ILE A 212 -0.09 22.85 -26.49
C ILE A 212 1.05 22.53 -25.54
N ILE A 213 0.90 21.46 -24.77
CA ILE A 213 1.92 20.93 -23.88
C ILE A 213 2.59 19.74 -24.55
N ALA A 214 3.88 19.85 -24.82
CA ALA A 214 4.74 18.80 -25.33
C ALA A 214 5.67 18.30 -24.21
N GLY A 215 5.24 17.28 -23.49
CA GLY A 215 5.98 16.74 -22.35
C GLY A 215 5.31 15.52 -21.72
N TYR A 216 6.12 14.60 -21.20
CA TYR A 216 5.66 13.24 -20.88
C TYR A 216 6.40 12.66 -19.68
N SER A 217 5.75 11.72 -19.01
CA SER A 217 6.33 10.94 -17.90
C SER A 217 6.70 9.51 -18.30
N ALA A 218 5.99 8.93 -19.26
CA ALA A 218 6.17 7.52 -19.63
C ALA A 218 6.05 7.30 -21.14
N TYR A 219 6.84 8.06 -21.89
CA TYR A 219 7.00 7.94 -23.35
C TYR A 219 8.48 7.73 -23.66
N PRO A 220 8.88 6.61 -24.29
CA PRO A 220 10.28 6.21 -24.42
C PRO A 220 11.00 6.78 -25.65
N TRP A 221 10.34 7.66 -26.42
CA TRP A 221 10.86 8.19 -27.67
C TRP A 221 11.14 9.69 -27.61
N ALA A 222 12.19 10.13 -28.28
CA ALA A 222 12.48 11.53 -28.51
C ALA A 222 11.41 12.17 -29.40
N VAL A 223 11.17 13.47 -29.18
CA VAL A 223 10.19 14.25 -29.94
C VAL A 223 10.85 15.20 -30.91
N ASP A 224 10.13 15.48 -31.99
CA ASP A 224 10.46 16.50 -32.96
C ASP A 224 9.86 17.85 -32.55
N TRP A 225 10.71 18.74 -32.01
CA TRP A 225 10.31 20.08 -31.58
C TRP A 225 9.89 20.99 -32.73
N ARG A 226 10.48 20.81 -33.92
CA ARG A 226 10.10 21.57 -35.11
C ARG A 226 8.67 21.24 -35.51
N ARG A 227 8.30 19.96 -35.51
CA ARG A 227 6.92 19.54 -35.79
C ARG A 227 5.93 20.09 -34.77
N PHE A 228 6.27 20.09 -33.47
CA PHE A 228 5.44 20.72 -32.45
C PHE A 228 5.25 22.22 -32.68
N ARG A 229 6.32 22.95 -33.05
CA ARG A 229 6.24 24.36 -33.41
C ARG A 229 5.35 24.60 -34.63
N GLU A 230 5.51 23.80 -35.69
CA GLU A 230 4.68 23.86 -36.90
C GLU A 230 3.19 23.65 -36.60
N VAL A 231 2.86 22.80 -35.61
CA VAL A 231 1.47 22.64 -35.17
C VAL A 231 0.98 23.85 -34.40
N ALA A 232 1.74 24.35 -33.43
CA ALA A 232 1.36 25.51 -32.64
C ALA A 232 1.19 26.78 -33.50
N ASP A 233 2.03 26.99 -34.51
CA ASP A 233 1.92 28.09 -35.48
C ASP A 233 0.68 27.98 -36.37
N ALA A 234 0.22 26.77 -36.65
CA ALA A 234 -0.95 26.54 -37.47
C ALA A 234 -2.27 26.84 -36.74
N VAL A 235 -2.26 27.04 -35.42
CA VAL A 235 -3.46 27.35 -34.63
C VAL A 235 -3.88 28.81 -34.84
N PRO A 236 -5.08 29.09 -35.38
CA PRO A 236 -5.57 30.46 -35.56
C PRO A 236 -5.71 31.19 -34.22
N GLY A 237 -5.25 32.46 -34.17
CA GLY A 237 -5.30 33.27 -32.94
C GLY A 237 -4.13 33.06 -31.97
N GLY A 238 -3.13 32.26 -32.37
CA GLY A 238 -1.91 32.00 -31.62
C GLY A 238 -2.09 30.95 -30.52
N CYS A 239 -1.03 30.18 -30.30
CA CYS A 239 -0.98 29.10 -29.32
C CYS A 239 0.38 29.10 -28.61
N ILE A 240 0.38 29.01 -27.28
CA ILE A 240 1.59 28.84 -26.49
C ILE A 240 2.05 27.39 -26.61
N LEU A 241 3.26 27.18 -27.14
CA LEU A 241 3.93 25.88 -27.08
C LEU A 241 4.73 25.78 -25.78
N MET A 242 4.27 24.94 -24.87
CA MET A 242 4.94 24.63 -23.61
C MET A 242 5.67 23.28 -23.73
N ALA A 243 6.99 23.27 -23.59
CA ALA A 243 7.78 22.04 -23.50
C ALA A 243 8.04 21.68 -22.03
N ASP A 244 7.43 20.59 -21.54
CA ASP A 244 7.74 20.04 -20.21
C ASP A 244 8.76 18.90 -20.37
N ILE A 245 10.03 19.24 -20.17
CA ILE A 245 11.16 18.31 -20.31
C ILE A 245 11.62 17.76 -18.96
N ALA A 246 10.74 17.72 -17.94
CA ALA A 246 11.12 17.32 -16.59
C ALA A 246 11.89 15.99 -16.51
N HIS A 247 11.55 15.02 -17.36
CA HIS A 247 12.21 13.72 -17.44
C HIS A 247 13.53 13.75 -18.23
N THR A 248 13.67 14.62 -19.23
CA THR A 248 14.79 14.63 -20.18
C THR A 248 15.73 15.83 -20.02
N ALA A 249 15.50 16.69 -19.02
CA ALA A 249 16.29 17.91 -18.81
C ALA A 249 17.80 17.68 -18.71
N GLY A 250 18.24 16.61 -18.03
CA GLY A 250 19.65 16.25 -17.98
C GLY A 250 20.19 15.84 -19.34
N LEU A 251 19.41 15.07 -20.11
CA LEU A 251 19.77 14.64 -21.46
C LEU A 251 19.88 15.83 -22.41
N VAL A 252 18.96 16.78 -22.34
CA VAL A 252 19.00 18.03 -23.12
C VAL A 252 20.24 18.85 -22.77
N ALA A 253 20.50 19.08 -21.48
CA ALA A 253 21.65 19.84 -21.01
C ALA A 253 23.00 19.22 -21.43
N ALA A 254 23.04 17.90 -21.65
CA ALA A 254 24.21 17.18 -22.13
C ALA A 254 24.28 17.01 -23.66
N GLY A 255 23.31 17.54 -24.41
CA GLY A 255 23.23 17.40 -25.87
C GLY A 255 22.90 15.98 -26.34
N GLN A 256 22.25 15.16 -25.49
CA GLN A 256 21.86 13.78 -25.78
C GLN A 256 20.37 13.63 -26.13
N TYR A 257 19.61 14.71 -26.04
CA TYR A 257 18.20 14.78 -26.41
C TYR A 257 17.94 16.11 -27.12
N PRO A 258 17.02 16.18 -28.12
CA PRO A 258 16.72 17.43 -28.83
C PRO A 258 16.37 18.58 -27.88
N ASN A 259 16.95 19.76 -28.10
CA ASN A 259 16.72 20.93 -27.25
C ASN A 259 15.46 21.70 -27.69
N PRO A 260 14.47 21.97 -26.81
CA PRO A 260 13.27 22.74 -27.16
C PRO A 260 13.49 24.26 -27.24
N VAL A 261 14.61 24.79 -26.73
CA VAL A 261 14.91 26.23 -26.77
C VAL A 261 15.04 26.70 -28.22
N GLY A 262 14.33 27.78 -28.57
CA GLY A 262 14.19 28.27 -29.95
C GLY A 262 12.98 27.70 -30.71
N HIS A 263 12.33 26.66 -30.16
CA HIS A 263 11.08 26.12 -30.70
C HIS A 263 9.90 26.40 -29.76
N ALA A 264 10.03 26.07 -28.48
CA ALA A 264 8.98 26.28 -27.49
C ALA A 264 8.92 27.74 -27.03
N ASP A 265 7.72 28.22 -26.74
CA ASP A 265 7.49 29.53 -26.12
C ASP A 265 7.92 29.55 -24.66
N VAL A 266 7.73 28.42 -23.97
CA VAL A 266 8.08 28.21 -22.57
C VAL A 266 8.61 26.78 -22.39
N VAL A 267 9.71 26.64 -21.66
CA VAL A 267 10.26 25.33 -21.28
C VAL A 267 10.19 25.17 -19.77
N THR A 268 9.56 24.10 -19.27
CA THR A 268 9.57 23.77 -17.83
C THR A 268 10.29 22.46 -17.59
N PHE A 269 10.97 22.36 -16.44
CA PHE A 269 11.53 21.09 -16.01
C PHE A 269 11.81 21.03 -14.51
N THR A 270 11.79 19.81 -13.99
CA THR A 270 12.26 19.51 -12.64
C THR A 270 13.78 19.33 -12.57
N THR A 271 14.38 19.69 -11.45
CA THR A 271 15.85 19.63 -11.29
C THR A 271 16.39 18.31 -10.73
N HIS A 272 15.55 17.34 -10.36
CA HIS A 272 15.93 16.13 -9.58
C HIS A 272 15.84 14.79 -10.33
N LYS A 273 15.44 14.78 -11.61
CA LYS A 273 15.36 13.55 -12.42
C LYS A 273 16.70 13.28 -13.11
N THR A 274 16.75 13.22 -14.44
CA THR A 274 17.99 13.06 -15.21
C THR A 274 19.01 14.19 -14.98
N LEU A 275 18.57 15.35 -14.48
CA LEU A 275 19.48 16.46 -14.09
C LEU A 275 20.21 16.22 -12.76
N CYS A 276 19.77 15.24 -11.96
CA CYS A 276 20.43 14.79 -10.72
C CYS A 276 20.66 15.88 -9.66
N GLY A 277 19.89 16.98 -9.69
CA GLY A 277 19.96 18.07 -8.72
C GLY A 277 18.96 17.94 -7.56
N PRO A 278 18.73 19.03 -6.79
CA PRO A 278 17.78 19.01 -5.69
C PRO A 278 16.34 18.98 -6.19
N ARG A 279 15.37 18.66 -5.32
CA ARG A 279 13.95 18.86 -5.63
C ARG A 279 13.66 20.34 -5.87
N GLY A 280 12.93 20.63 -6.94
CA GLY A 280 12.76 21.98 -7.48
C GLY A 280 12.41 21.93 -8.97
N ALA A 281 12.12 23.10 -9.54
CA ALA A 281 11.93 23.26 -10.98
C ALA A 281 12.47 24.61 -11.51
N VAL A 282 12.52 24.71 -12.83
CA VAL A 282 12.93 25.89 -13.60
C VAL A 282 11.92 26.14 -14.71
N ILE A 283 11.67 27.40 -15.02
CA ILE A 283 10.94 27.84 -16.20
C ILE A 283 11.89 28.68 -17.04
N LEU A 284 12.02 28.34 -18.32
CA LEU A 284 12.78 29.11 -19.30
C LEU A 284 11.84 29.75 -20.32
N ALA A 285 12.21 30.94 -20.79
CA ALA A 285 11.62 31.62 -21.93
C ALA A 285 12.70 32.34 -22.72
N THR A 286 12.47 32.55 -24.01
CA THR A 286 13.37 33.33 -24.89
C THR A 286 12.82 34.71 -25.23
N ASP A 287 11.54 34.93 -24.96
CA ASP A 287 10.85 36.21 -25.12
C ASP A 287 10.84 36.96 -23.76
N PRO A 288 11.43 38.17 -23.68
CA PRO A 288 11.50 38.96 -22.45
C PRO A 288 10.14 39.29 -21.84
N GLU A 289 9.10 39.53 -22.66
CA GLU A 289 7.77 39.86 -22.17
C GLU A 289 7.08 38.62 -21.61
N LYS A 290 7.28 37.44 -22.21
CA LYS A 290 6.84 36.17 -21.63
C LYS A 290 7.56 35.87 -20.32
N ALA A 291 8.88 36.08 -20.26
CA ALA A 291 9.67 35.91 -19.04
C ALA A 291 9.14 36.78 -17.89
N LYS A 292 8.81 38.04 -18.17
CA LYS A 292 8.23 38.96 -17.17
C LYS A 292 6.85 38.54 -16.68
N LYS A 293 6.00 37.97 -17.55
CA LYS A 293 4.71 37.39 -17.16
C LYS A 293 4.91 36.16 -16.25
N ILE A 294 5.86 35.30 -16.60
CA ILE A 294 6.21 34.12 -15.81
C ILE A 294 6.71 34.54 -14.41
N ASP A 295 7.60 35.52 -14.33
CA ASP A 295 8.09 36.03 -13.04
C ASP A 295 6.94 36.50 -12.14
N ARG A 296 5.99 37.26 -12.69
CA ARG A 296 4.80 37.73 -11.95
C ARG A 296 3.88 36.59 -11.53
N ALA A 297 3.72 35.59 -12.38
CA ALA A 297 2.89 34.42 -12.08
C ALA A 297 3.53 33.52 -11.03
N VAL A 298 4.86 33.42 -10.97
CA VAL A 298 5.56 32.71 -9.89
C VAL A 298 5.47 33.51 -8.59
N PHE A 299 5.82 34.79 -8.61
CA PHE A 299 5.71 35.69 -7.47
C PHE A 299 5.29 37.10 -7.96
N PRO A 300 4.21 37.69 -7.43
CA PRO A 300 3.45 37.27 -6.24
C PRO A 300 2.29 36.29 -6.51
N GLY A 301 2.20 35.70 -7.71
CA GLY A 301 1.06 34.83 -8.09
C GLY A 301 0.94 33.53 -7.30
N GLU A 302 1.77 32.53 -7.62
CA GLU A 302 1.63 31.16 -7.08
C GLU A 302 2.44 30.91 -5.80
N GLN A 303 3.47 31.71 -5.51
CA GLN A 303 4.39 31.48 -4.39
C GLN A 303 4.66 32.77 -3.58
N GLY A 304 5.12 32.61 -2.33
CA GLY A 304 5.67 33.67 -1.49
C GLY A 304 7.21 33.72 -1.53
N GLY A 305 7.86 33.71 -0.37
CA GLY A 305 9.33 33.72 -0.25
C GLY A 305 10.02 32.53 -0.95
N PRO A 306 11.01 32.76 -1.83
CA PRO A 306 11.73 31.68 -2.52
C PRO A 306 12.65 30.90 -1.58
N HIS A 307 12.80 29.59 -1.84
CA HIS A 307 13.71 28.72 -1.08
C HIS A 307 15.16 28.91 -1.54
N ILE A 308 15.88 29.86 -0.94
CA ILE A 308 17.22 30.26 -1.39
C ILE A 308 18.25 29.13 -1.26
N ASN A 309 18.17 28.31 -0.22
CA ASN A 309 19.01 27.10 -0.08
C ASN A 309 18.81 26.12 -1.24
N THR A 310 17.57 25.96 -1.71
CA THR A 310 17.26 25.13 -2.88
C THR A 310 17.83 25.75 -4.15
N ILE A 311 17.77 27.08 -4.31
CA ILE A 311 18.37 27.79 -5.46
C ILE A 311 19.90 27.66 -5.43
N ALA A 312 20.54 27.79 -4.27
CA ALA A 312 21.97 27.56 -4.11
C ALA A 312 22.36 26.13 -4.52
N ALA A 313 21.59 25.13 -4.07
CA ALA A 313 21.77 23.74 -4.47
C ALA A 313 21.55 23.52 -5.99
N LYS A 314 20.57 24.18 -6.61
CA LYS A 314 20.38 24.17 -8.07
C LYS A 314 21.61 24.75 -8.78
N ALA A 315 22.17 25.86 -8.29
CA ALA A 315 23.38 26.45 -8.86
C ALA A 315 24.55 25.46 -8.85
N VAL A 316 24.74 24.70 -7.78
CA VAL A 316 25.75 23.63 -7.70
C VAL A 316 25.45 22.51 -8.70
N ALA A 317 24.20 22.05 -8.78
CA ALA A 317 23.79 21.02 -9.74
C ALA A 317 24.04 21.45 -11.20
N PHE A 318 23.75 22.70 -11.55
CA PHE A 318 24.02 23.22 -12.90
C PHE A 318 25.53 23.28 -13.19
N ARG A 319 26.37 23.61 -12.21
CA ARG A 319 27.83 23.57 -12.37
C ARG A 319 28.34 22.16 -12.63
N ILE A 320 27.74 21.15 -12.00
CA ILE A 320 28.02 19.74 -12.27
C ILE A 320 27.55 19.38 -13.68
N ALA A 321 26.35 19.80 -14.08
CA ALA A 321 25.80 19.51 -15.40
C ALA A 321 26.62 20.09 -16.57
N GLN A 322 27.41 21.13 -16.31
CA GLN A 322 28.35 21.71 -17.28
C GLN A 322 29.61 20.85 -17.51
N SER A 323 29.86 19.83 -16.67
CA SER A 323 31.12 19.07 -16.71
C SER A 323 31.12 17.99 -17.79
N PRO A 324 32.31 17.61 -18.33
CA PRO A 324 32.43 16.49 -19.26
C PRO A 324 31.92 15.15 -18.68
N GLU A 325 32.12 14.93 -17.37
CA GLU A 325 31.70 13.71 -16.68
C GLU A 325 30.18 13.59 -16.64
N PHE A 326 29.47 14.71 -16.45
CA PHE A 326 28.00 14.71 -16.52
C PHE A 326 27.52 14.41 -17.95
N LYS A 327 28.18 14.98 -18.98
CA LYS A 327 27.85 14.66 -20.37
C LYS A 327 28.08 13.18 -20.70
N GLN A 328 29.14 12.59 -20.16
CA GLN A 328 29.39 11.15 -20.26
C GLN A 328 28.28 10.35 -19.57
N LEU A 329 27.92 10.71 -18.33
CA LEU A 329 26.82 10.07 -17.60
C LEU A 329 25.51 10.05 -18.40
N GLN A 330 25.12 11.17 -19.02
CA GLN A 330 23.87 11.21 -19.80
C GLN A 330 23.92 10.33 -21.07
N ARG A 331 25.10 10.21 -21.71
CA ARG A 331 25.31 9.24 -22.81
C ARG A 331 25.11 7.82 -22.33
N ASP A 332 25.73 7.48 -21.21
CA ASP A 332 25.68 6.14 -20.63
C ASP A 332 24.25 5.80 -20.19
N ILE A 333 23.49 6.77 -19.67
CA ILE A 333 22.08 6.58 -19.29
C ILE A 333 21.23 6.10 -20.49
N ILE A 334 21.32 6.75 -21.65
CA ILE A 334 20.57 6.36 -22.86
C ILE A 334 21.08 5.02 -23.39
N GLY A 335 22.41 4.85 -23.46
CA GLY A 335 23.03 3.59 -23.90
C GLY A 335 22.57 2.41 -23.05
N ASN A 336 22.58 2.57 -21.72
CA ASN A 336 22.11 1.58 -20.77
C ASN A 336 20.61 1.31 -20.91
N ALA A 337 19.77 2.34 -21.12
CA ALA A 337 18.34 2.14 -21.33
C ALA A 337 18.05 1.32 -22.58
N LYS A 338 18.79 1.55 -23.65
CA LYS A 338 18.74 0.75 -24.87
C LYS A 338 19.16 -0.70 -24.63
N VAL A 339 20.28 -0.93 -23.95
CA VAL A 339 20.77 -2.28 -23.65
C VAL A 339 19.79 -3.04 -22.75
N LEU A 340 19.21 -2.39 -21.75
CA LEU A 340 18.16 -2.95 -20.90
C LEU A 340 16.93 -3.34 -21.73
N ALA A 341 16.43 -2.43 -22.59
CA ALA A 341 15.29 -2.69 -23.45
C ALA A 341 15.53 -3.85 -24.43
N ASP A 342 16.67 -3.84 -25.11
CA ASP A 342 17.07 -4.91 -26.05
C ASP A 342 17.26 -6.25 -25.30
N GLY A 343 17.82 -6.22 -24.09
CA GLY A 343 17.97 -7.39 -23.22
C GLY A 343 16.65 -8.00 -22.78
N LEU A 344 15.64 -7.18 -22.48
CA LEU A 344 14.29 -7.62 -22.14
C LEU A 344 13.61 -8.25 -23.36
N ALA A 345 13.68 -7.59 -24.52
CA ALA A 345 13.10 -8.06 -25.76
C ALA A 345 13.70 -9.37 -26.24
N ARG A 346 15.04 -9.54 -26.16
CA ARG A 346 15.74 -10.79 -26.50
C ARG A 346 15.27 -11.98 -25.65
N ARG A 347 14.78 -11.72 -24.43
CA ARG A 347 14.25 -12.73 -23.51
C ARG A 347 12.73 -12.91 -23.66
N GLY A 348 12.13 -12.36 -24.71
CA GLY A 348 10.71 -12.55 -25.03
C GLY A 348 9.74 -11.64 -24.28
N LEU A 349 10.23 -10.65 -23.51
CA LEU A 349 9.34 -9.64 -22.92
C LEU A 349 8.99 -8.58 -23.97
N LYS A 350 7.68 -8.40 -24.20
CA LYS A 350 7.19 -7.37 -25.11
C LYS A 350 7.37 -5.98 -24.50
N LEU A 351 7.96 -5.07 -25.27
CA LEU A 351 8.03 -3.65 -24.92
C LEU A 351 6.77 -2.94 -25.41
N ALA A 352 6.11 -2.18 -24.53
CA ALA A 352 4.81 -1.56 -24.81
C ALA A 352 4.85 -0.57 -25.99
N TYR A 353 6.01 0.04 -26.25
CA TYR A 353 6.24 0.97 -27.36
C TYR A 353 7.34 0.50 -28.32
N GLY A 354 7.74 -0.79 -28.24
CA GLY A 354 8.71 -1.40 -29.15
C GLY A 354 10.20 -1.11 -28.87
N GLY A 355 10.54 -0.08 -28.11
CA GLY A 355 11.93 0.28 -27.81
C GLY A 355 12.09 1.57 -27.03
N THR A 356 13.29 2.15 -27.07
CA THR A 356 13.62 3.45 -26.46
C THR A 356 14.83 4.11 -27.12
N ASP A 357 14.82 5.45 -27.17
CA ASP A 357 16.00 6.31 -27.42
C ASP A 357 16.15 7.37 -26.30
N THR A 358 15.55 7.10 -25.14
CA THR A 358 15.56 7.94 -23.94
C THR A 358 16.14 7.16 -22.73
N HIS A 359 15.93 7.65 -21.51
CA HIS A 359 16.43 7.02 -20.28
C HIS A 359 15.48 5.96 -19.67
N LEU A 360 14.38 5.61 -20.36
CA LEU A 360 13.36 4.71 -19.83
C LEU A 360 12.80 3.74 -20.88
N ALA A 361 12.23 2.63 -20.42
CA ALA A 361 11.51 1.65 -21.23
C ALA A 361 10.27 1.14 -20.48
N LEU A 362 9.30 0.57 -21.21
CA LEU A 362 8.07 0.03 -20.64
C LEU A 362 7.82 -1.40 -21.12
N ILE A 363 7.55 -2.29 -20.16
CA ILE A 363 7.17 -3.69 -20.40
C ILE A 363 5.65 -3.78 -20.47
N ASP A 364 5.14 -4.53 -21.45
CA ASP A 364 3.74 -4.95 -21.54
C ASP A 364 3.57 -6.30 -20.82
N LEU A 365 2.99 -6.28 -19.61
CA LEU A 365 2.77 -7.49 -18.82
C LEU A 365 1.64 -8.37 -19.38
N SER A 366 0.73 -7.80 -20.17
CA SER A 366 -0.40 -8.55 -20.73
C SER A 366 0.05 -9.59 -21.77
N ALA A 367 1.24 -9.40 -22.33
CA ALA A 367 1.86 -10.33 -23.28
C ALA A 367 2.58 -11.51 -22.61
N ILE A 368 2.75 -11.49 -21.29
CA ILE A 368 3.39 -12.59 -20.56
C ILE A 368 2.38 -13.73 -20.42
N GLN A 369 2.75 -14.91 -20.92
CA GLN A 369 1.99 -16.13 -20.65
C GLN A 369 2.21 -16.56 -19.21
N THR A 370 1.13 -16.64 -18.44
CA THR A 370 1.20 -16.92 -17.01
C THR A 370 0.80 -18.37 -16.73
N PRO A 371 1.39 -19.02 -15.71
CA PRO A 371 1.11 -20.44 -15.42
C PRO A 371 -0.34 -20.70 -15.00
N THR A 372 -1.09 -19.65 -14.62
CA THR A 372 -2.49 -19.74 -14.17
C THR A 372 -3.50 -19.27 -15.21
N GLY A 373 -3.04 -18.75 -16.35
CA GLY A 373 -3.90 -18.11 -17.36
C GLY A 373 -4.48 -16.74 -16.96
N VAL A 374 -4.22 -16.26 -15.73
CA VAL A 374 -4.64 -14.94 -15.27
C VAL A 374 -3.60 -13.90 -15.73
N PRO A 375 -4.00 -12.77 -16.34
CA PRO A 375 -3.04 -11.74 -16.74
C PRO A 375 -2.28 -11.15 -15.56
N LEU A 376 -0.96 -10.98 -15.71
CA LEU A 376 -0.14 -10.30 -14.72
C LEU A 376 -0.40 -8.79 -14.74
N ARG A 377 -0.60 -8.20 -13.56
CA ARG A 377 -0.88 -6.76 -13.40
C ARG A 377 0.27 -6.03 -12.72
N GLY A 378 0.42 -4.75 -13.06
CA GLY A 378 1.55 -3.93 -12.64
C GLY A 378 1.72 -3.83 -11.12
N ASP A 379 0.63 -3.75 -10.36
CA ASP A 379 0.70 -3.64 -8.88
C ASP A 379 1.39 -4.84 -8.23
N ILE A 380 1.08 -6.06 -8.69
CA ILE A 380 1.67 -7.28 -8.14
C ILE A 380 3.09 -7.46 -8.64
N ALA A 381 3.31 -7.23 -9.93
CA ALA A 381 4.62 -7.31 -10.55
C ALA A 381 5.65 -6.42 -9.83
N THR A 382 5.33 -5.13 -9.60
CA THR A 382 6.29 -4.22 -8.97
C THR A 382 6.51 -4.45 -7.49
N ARG A 383 5.53 -5.00 -6.76
CA ARG A 383 5.73 -5.39 -5.35
C ARG A 383 6.71 -6.55 -5.22
N ILE A 384 6.54 -7.58 -6.06
CA ILE A 384 7.42 -8.75 -6.04
C ILE A 384 8.82 -8.37 -6.54
N LEU A 385 8.94 -7.56 -7.59
CA LEU A 385 10.22 -7.00 -8.04
C LEU A 385 10.92 -6.22 -6.90
N ASP A 386 10.19 -5.36 -6.19
CA ASP A 386 10.77 -4.56 -5.09
C ASP A 386 11.24 -5.42 -3.90
N LEU A 387 10.52 -6.50 -3.60
CA LEU A 387 10.98 -7.51 -2.63
C LEU A 387 12.25 -8.22 -3.09
N CYS A 388 12.43 -8.41 -4.40
CA CYS A 388 13.66 -8.95 -4.98
C CYS A 388 14.81 -7.94 -5.05
N GLY A 389 14.59 -6.68 -4.65
CA GLY A 389 15.59 -5.61 -4.73
C GLY A 389 15.62 -4.85 -6.06
N LEU A 390 14.64 -5.07 -6.93
CA LEU A 390 14.46 -4.39 -8.22
C LEU A 390 13.30 -3.38 -8.09
N THR A 391 13.60 -2.14 -7.72
CA THR A 391 12.55 -1.14 -7.47
C THR A 391 12.08 -0.50 -8.78
N ALA A 392 10.81 -0.68 -9.14
CA ALA A 392 10.19 -0.14 -10.35
C ALA A 392 8.79 0.40 -10.06
N ASN A 393 8.14 1.03 -11.04
CA ASN A 393 6.77 1.51 -10.90
C ASN A 393 5.82 0.87 -11.93
N LYS A 394 4.61 0.52 -11.48
CA LYS A 394 3.50 0.17 -12.37
C LYS A 394 3.14 1.38 -13.23
N ASN A 395 2.69 1.14 -14.46
CA ASN A 395 2.39 2.21 -15.40
C ASN A 395 1.30 1.77 -16.37
N THR A 396 0.36 2.65 -16.70
CA THR A 396 -0.58 2.40 -17.78
C THR A 396 0.14 2.35 -19.13
N ILE A 397 -0.35 1.53 -20.05
CA ILE A 397 0.16 1.44 -21.42
C ILE A 397 -1.00 1.52 -22.43
N LEU A 398 -0.67 1.61 -23.72
CA LEU A 398 -1.65 1.56 -24.80
C LEU A 398 -2.51 0.29 -24.68
N GLY A 399 -3.83 0.46 -24.58
CA GLY A 399 -4.79 -0.63 -24.39
C GLY A 399 -5.38 -0.75 -22.99
N ASP A 400 -4.81 -0.08 -21.99
CA ASP A 400 -5.40 -0.05 -20.64
C ASP A 400 -6.68 0.81 -20.60
N GLU A 401 -7.76 0.23 -20.06
CA GLU A 401 -9.04 0.92 -19.84
C GLU A 401 -9.11 1.59 -18.46
N ASN A 402 -8.28 1.15 -17.50
CA ASN A 402 -8.34 1.58 -16.10
C ASN A 402 -6.96 1.90 -15.52
N ALA A 403 -6.78 3.13 -15.05
CA ALA A 403 -5.53 3.58 -14.44
C ALA A 403 -5.20 2.92 -13.08
N PHE A 404 -6.19 2.35 -12.38
CA PHE A 404 -5.97 1.70 -11.09
C PHE A 404 -5.42 0.27 -11.19
N ASP A 405 -5.60 -0.39 -12.34
CA ASP A 405 -5.12 -1.76 -12.60
C ASP A 405 -4.30 -1.84 -13.91
N PRO A 406 -3.16 -1.14 -13.98
CA PRO A 406 -2.37 -1.03 -15.20
C PRO A 406 -1.71 -2.35 -15.60
N SER A 407 -1.52 -2.55 -16.91
CA SER A 407 -0.83 -3.72 -17.48
C SER A 407 0.65 -3.49 -17.78
N GLY A 408 1.24 -2.35 -17.40
CA GLY A 408 2.65 -2.04 -17.67
C GLY A 408 3.55 -1.90 -16.44
N VAL A 409 4.86 -2.07 -16.67
CA VAL A 409 5.94 -1.71 -15.74
C VAL A 409 6.90 -0.76 -16.44
N ARG A 410 7.21 0.37 -15.81
CA ARG A 410 8.17 1.36 -16.31
C ARG A 410 9.50 1.20 -15.59
N LEU A 411 10.57 1.15 -16.36
CA LEU A 411 11.96 1.04 -15.92
C LEU A 411 12.77 2.21 -16.46
N GLY A 412 13.70 2.74 -15.67
CA GLY A 412 14.66 3.75 -16.11
C GLY A 412 16.04 3.52 -15.52
N THR A 413 17.06 4.08 -16.17
CA THR A 413 18.46 3.71 -15.93
C THR A 413 19.29 4.78 -15.21
N THR A 414 18.70 5.95 -14.94
CA THR A 414 19.43 7.09 -14.33
C THR A 414 20.15 6.71 -13.03
N TRP A 415 19.42 6.16 -12.06
CA TRP A 415 19.98 5.80 -10.76
C TRP A 415 21.10 4.76 -10.87
N VAL A 416 20.83 3.62 -11.52
CA VAL A 416 21.81 2.53 -11.65
C VAL A 416 23.06 2.98 -12.44
N THR A 417 22.91 3.85 -13.44
CA THR A 417 24.05 4.39 -14.18
C THR A 417 24.88 5.36 -13.32
N GLN A 418 24.26 6.15 -12.45
CA GLN A 418 24.99 6.99 -11.48
C GLN A 418 25.83 6.17 -10.49
N ARG A 419 25.43 4.93 -10.23
CA ARG A 419 26.19 3.97 -9.42
C ARG A 419 27.28 3.24 -10.20
N GLY A 420 27.49 3.59 -11.48
CA GLY A 420 28.54 3.01 -12.32
C GLY A 420 28.19 1.69 -13.02
N LEU A 421 26.93 1.25 -12.99
CA LEU A 421 26.52 0.04 -13.72
C LEU A 421 26.46 0.33 -15.22
N GLY A 422 27.08 -0.55 -16.02
CA GLY A 422 27.21 -0.41 -17.46
C GLY A 422 26.38 -1.42 -18.27
N PRO A 423 26.68 -1.59 -19.56
CA PRO A 423 25.92 -2.45 -20.46
C PRO A 423 25.80 -3.91 -20.01
N ALA A 424 26.87 -4.50 -19.47
CA ALA A 424 26.85 -5.89 -19.01
C ALA A 424 25.88 -6.06 -17.83
N GLU A 425 25.90 -5.12 -16.88
CA GLU A 425 24.97 -5.12 -15.75
C GLU A 425 23.53 -4.83 -16.21
N MET A 426 23.31 -4.01 -17.22
CA MET A 426 21.95 -3.78 -17.77
C MET A 426 21.35 -5.04 -18.39
N ASP A 427 22.14 -5.83 -19.13
CA ASP A 427 21.65 -7.11 -19.65
C ASP A 427 21.39 -8.12 -18.52
N LYS A 428 22.20 -8.08 -17.45
CA LYS A 428 21.96 -8.89 -16.26
C LYS A 428 20.67 -8.46 -15.54
N ILE A 429 20.43 -7.16 -15.39
CA ILE A 429 19.16 -6.65 -14.83
C ILE A 429 17.98 -7.07 -15.70
N ALA A 430 18.11 -7.04 -17.02
CA ALA A 430 17.08 -7.53 -17.93
C ALA A 430 16.75 -9.01 -17.69
N GLU A 431 17.77 -9.84 -17.49
CA GLU A 431 17.61 -11.26 -17.12
C GLU A 431 16.87 -11.44 -15.79
N LEU A 432 17.28 -10.72 -14.75
CA LEU A 432 16.65 -10.80 -13.43
C LEU A 432 15.18 -10.33 -13.46
N VAL A 433 14.89 -9.23 -14.16
CA VAL A 433 13.51 -8.74 -14.35
C VAL A 433 12.66 -9.77 -15.10
N HIS A 434 13.18 -10.33 -16.20
CA HIS A 434 12.51 -11.42 -16.92
C HIS A 434 12.21 -12.60 -15.99
N ARG A 435 13.22 -13.10 -15.28
CA ARG A 435 13.11 -14.26 -14.41
C ARG A 435 12.06 -14.08 -13.32
N VAL A 436 12.00 -12.90 -12.70
CA VAL A 436 10.95 -12.59 -11.71
C VAL A 436 9.58 -12.57 -12.38
N LEU A 437 9.40 -11.77 -13.44
CA LEU A 437 8.08 -11.55 -14.03
C LEU A 437 7.45 -12.84 -14.60
N THR A 438 8.24 -13.70 -15.23
CA THR A 438 7.75 -14.96 -15.80
C THR A 438 7.54 -16.07 -14.77
N SER A 439 8.08 -15.90 -13.54
CA SER A 439 7.91 -16.87 -12.45
C SER A 439 6.75 -16.52 -11.51
N ILE A 440 6.10 -15.37 -11.71
CA ILE A 440 4.92 -15.01 -10.93
C ILE A 440 3.72 -15.82 -11.42
N ALA A 441 3.05 -16.50 -10.50
CA ALA A 441 1.74 -17.12 -10.66
C ALA A 441 0.64 -16.15 -10.17
N PRO A 442 0.06 -15.32 -11.06
CA PRO A 442 -1.03 -14.42 -10.70
C PRO A 442 -2.34 -15.18 -10.47
N PHE A 443 -3.25 -14.62 -9.68
CA PHE A 443 -4.57 -15.19 -9.44
C PHE A 443 -5.58 -14.09 -9.07
N LEU A 444 -6.87 -14.42 -9.19
CA LEU A 444 -7.96 -13.54 -8.79
C LEU A 444 -8.53 -13.97 -7.44
N TYR A 445 -8.81 -12.99 -6.60
CA TYR A 445 -9.44 -13.18 -5.31
C TYR A 445 -10.68 -12.29 -5.19
N LYS A 446 -11.84 -12.87 -4.85
CA LYS A 446 -13.07 -12.09 -4.64
C LYS A 446 -13.00 -11.36 -3.30
N GLY A 447 -12.80 -10.05 -3.35
CA GLY A 447 -12.87 -9.17 -2.18
C GLY A 447 -14.23 -8.50 -2.03
N ARG A 448 -14.38 -7.68 -0.97
CA ARG A 448 -15.63 -6.95 -0.67
C ARG A 448 -16.13 -6.02 -1.79
N LYS A 449 -15.23 -5.52 -2.63
CA LYS A 449 -15.53 -4.59 -3.74
C LYS A 449 -15.37 -5.22 -5.13
N GLY A 450 -15.35 -6.56 -5.21
CA GLY A 450 -15.11 -7.30 -6.45
C GLY A 450 -13.76 -8.04 -6.47
N TYR A 451 -13.40 -8.56 -7.64
CA TYR A 451 -12.17 -9.31 -7.83
C TYR A 451 -10.93 -8.42 -7.69
N ARG A 452 -9.88 -8.99 -7.10
CA ARG A 452 -8.56 -8.37 -6.95
C ARG A 452 -7.51 -9.30 -7.50
N THR A 453 -6.61 -8.74 -8.30
CA THR A 453 -5.42 -9.47 -8.77
C THR A 453 -4.39 -9.58 -7.64
N ARG A 454 -3.83 -10.78 -7.50
CA ARG A 454 -2.74 -11.15 -6.60
C ARG A 454 -1.74 -12.01 -7.36
N GLY A 455 -0.63 -12.37 -6.74
CA GLY A 455 0.33 -13.29 -7.33
C GLY A 455 1.32 -13.83 -6.32
N LYS A 456 1.84 -15.02 -6.62
CA LYS A 456 2.85 -15.72 -5.85
C LYS A 456 4.06 -16.05 -6.71
N ILE A 457 5.22 -16.21 -6.10
CA ILE A 457 6.47 -16.62 -6.76
C ILE A 457 7.16 -17.68 -5.91
N ASP A 458 7.94 -18.54 -6.55
CA ASP A 458 8.78 -19.50 -5.86
C ASP A 458 9.85 -18.81 -4.98
N LEU A 459 10.09 -19.34 -3.78
CA LEU A 459 11.07 -18.78 -2.84
C LEU A 459 12.50 -18.84 -3.38
N ALA A 460 12.89 -19.94 -4.00
CA ALA A 460 14.24 -20.12 -4.53
C ALA A 460 14.51 -19.07 -5.62
N VAL A 461 13.54 -18.87 -6.53
CA VAL A 461 13.64 -17.80 -7.55
C VAL A 461 13.80 -16.43 -6.89
N MET A 462 12.98 -16.10 -5.89
CA MET A 462 13.07 -14.82 -5.19
C MET A 462 14.44 -14.62 -4.52
N GLU A 463 14.94 -15.62 -3.79
CA GLU A 463 16.19 -15.51 -3.04
C GLU A 463 17.43 -15.54 -3.95
N ASP A 464 17.41 -16.29 -5.05
CA ASP A 464 18.47 -16.27 -6.04
C ASP A 464 18.56 -14.90 -6.71
N VAL A 465 17.42 -14.30 -7.10
CA VAL A 465 17.41 -12.93 -7.62
C VAL A 465 17.95 -11.94 -6.58
N LYS A 466 17.53 -12.02 -5.32
CA LYS A 466 18.05 -11.14 -4.25
C LYS A 466 19.56 -11.25 -4.09
N ARG A 467 20.12 -12.46 -4.16
CA ARG A 467 21.57 -12.71 -4.07
C ARG A 467 22.32 -12.08 -5.23
N GLU A 468 21.79 -12.20 -6.44
CA GLU A 468 22.40 -11.63 -7.64
C GLU A 468 22.27 -10.10 -7.68
N VAL A 469 21.15 -9.54 -7.21
CA VAL A 469 21.01 -8.10 -6.96
C VAL A 469 22.03 -7.63 -5.94
N ALA A 470 22.19 -8.35 -4.82
CA ALA A 470 23.18 -8.01 -3.81
C ALA A 470 24.61 -8.00 -4.40
N ALA A 471 24.96 -8.97 -5.26
CA ALA A 471 26.24 -9.00 -5.95
C ALA A 471 26.46 -7.80 -6.88
N LEU A 472 25.43 -7.38 -7.62
CA LEU A 472 25.49 -6.16 -8.45
C LEU A 472 25.67 -4.89 -7.61
N THR A 473 25.01 -4.80 -6.45
CA THR A 473 25.10 -3.62 -5.58
C THR A 473 26.36 -3.54 -4.73
N ALA A 474 27.01 -4.67 -4.44
CA ALA A 474 28.19 -4.73 -3.57
C ALA A 474 29.36 -3.89 -4.10
N ASN A 475 29.50 -3.81 -5.42
CA ASN A 475 30.59 -3.08 -6.09
C ASN A 475 30.19 -1.68 -6.57
N ALA A 476 28.97 -1.23 -6.30
CA ALA A 476 28.38 -0.02 -6.89
C ALA A 476 28.20 1.09 -5.83
N PRO A 477 28.85 2.27 -5.94
CA PRO A 477 28.70 3.37 -5.00
C PRO A 477 27.28 3.96 -4.97
N PRO A 478 26.76 4.47 -3.83
CA PRO A 478 27.30 4.23 -2.49
C PRO A 478 27.25 2.74 -2.17
N ALA A 479 28.36 2.22 -1.64
CA ALA A 479 28.47 0.80 -1.32
C ALA A 479 27.44 0.47 -0.23
N ALA A 480 26.76 -0.66 -0.41
CA ALA A 480 25.88 -1.13 0.63
C ALA A 480 26.72 -1.49 1.86
N PRO A 481 26.39 -0.99 3.07
CA PRO A 481 27.10 -1.40 4.26
C PRO A 481 27.06 -2.93 4.33
N ALA A 482 28.19 -3.54 4.68
CA ALA A 482 28.23 -4.99 4.86
C ALA A 482 27.09 -5.38 5.81
N PRO A 483 26.30 -6.42 5.50
CA PRO A 483 25.31 -6.90 6.46
C PRO A 483 26.02 -7.09 7.79
N SER A 484 25.46 -6.53 8.88
CA SER A 484 26.06 -6.67 10.20
C SER A 484 26.39 -8.16 10.43
N PRO A 485 27.61 -8.50 10.88
CA PRO A 485 27.98 -9.90 11.12
C PRO A 485 27.07 -10.43 12.22
N GLY A 486 26.00 -11.10 11.80
CA GLY A 486 24.84 -11.30 12.64
C GLY A 486 24.32 -12.72 12.53
N VAL A 487 25.24 -13.70 12.54
CA VAL A 487 24.89 -15.10 12.80
C VAL A 487 26.07 -15.77 13.48
N SER A 488 25.96 -16.03 14.78
CA SER A 488 26.74 -17.12 15.39
C SER A 488 26.12 -18.44 14.93
N SER A 489 26.90 -19.51 14.83
CA SER A 489 26.42 -20.85 14.44
C SER A 489 25.34 -21.46 15.37
N ALA A 490 24.91 -20.74 16.42
CA ALA A 490 23.86 -21.12 17.36
C ALA A 490 22.78 -20.04 17.51
N SER A 491 22.22 -19.56 16.39
CA SER A 491 21.23 -18.45 16.39
C SER A 491 19.80 -18.97 16.35
N THR A 492 18.99 -18.60 17.35
CA THR A 492 17.54 -18.82 17.40
C THR A 492 16.79 -17.70 16.68
N ILE A 493 15.60 -18.02 16.17
CA ILE A 493 14.72 -17.09 15.47
C ILE A 493 13.55 -16.75 16.38
N GLU A 494 13.26 -15.46 16.56
CA GLU A 494 12.02 -15.03 17.21
C GLU A 494 10.95 -14.76 16.16
N VAL A 495 9.76 -15.34 16.37
CA VAL A 495 8.54 -15.04 15.62
C VAL A 495 7.52 -14.41 16.56
N SER A 496 7.07 -13.20 16.26
CA SER A 496 6.18 -12.44 17.13
C SER A 496 5.10 -11.64 16.40
N GLY A 497 4.01 -11.34 17.12
CA GLY A 497 2.89 -10.54 16.63
C GLY A 497 1.53 -11.13 16.99
N GLU A 498 0.46 -10.40 16.67
CA GLU A 498 -0.93 -10.81 16.94
C GLU A 498 -1.32 -12.09 16.19
N ARG A 499 -0.66 -12.37 15.06
CA ARG A 499 -0.93 -13.55 14.21
C ARG A 499 0.12 -14.65 14.32
N ALA A 500 1.10 -14.51 15.22
CA ALA A 500 2.22 -15.45 15.31
C ALA A 500 1.78 -16.89 15.60
N LEU A 501 0.78 -17.08 16.47
CA LEU A 501 0.21 -18.40 16.73
C LEU A 501 -0.35 -19.03 15.44
N VAL A 502 -1.25 -18.33 14.74
CA VAL A 502 -1.94 -18.88 13.56
C VAL A 502 -0.95 -19.09 12.40
N ALA A 503 0.00 -18.18 12.22
CA ALA A 503 1.05 -18.29 11.22
C ALA A 503 1.92 -19.55 11.45
N LEU A 504 2.39 -19.78 12.68
CA LEU A 504 3.21 -20.94 13.01
C LEU A 504 2.39 -22.23 13.04
N GLN A 505 1.13 -22.17 13.48
CA GLN A 505 0.21 -23.29 13.39
C GLN A 505 0.02 -23.73 11.93
N ALA A 506 0.02 -22.82 10.96
CA ALA A 506 -0.02 -23.19 9.55
C ALA A 506 1.37 -23.61 8.99
N ALA A 507 2.45 -22.98 9.43
CA ALA A 507 3.79 -23.23 8.87
C ALA A 507 4.44 -24.54 9.35
N CYS A 508 4.09 -24.99 10.56
CA CYS A 508 4.74 -26.11 11.25
C CYS A 508 3.86 -27.37 11.25
N THR A 509 4.44 -28.57 11.32
CA THR A 509 3.65 -29.82 11.34
C THR A 509 3.10 -30.19 12.73
N ALA A 510 3.78 -29.81 13.81
CA ALA A 510 3.32 -30.01 15.19
C ALA A 510 2.18 -29.05 15.59
N ASP A 511 1.48 -29.38 16.67
CA ASP A 511 0.44 -28.52 17.26
C ASP A 511 1.06 -27.42 18.14
N VAL A 512 1.27 -26.25 17.55
CA VAL A 512 1.81 -25.06 18.21
C VAL A 512 0.75 -24.41 19.12
N ALA A 513 -0.54 -24.58 18.81
CA ALA A 513 -1.64 -24.04 19.61
C ALA A 513 -1.77 -24.70 20.99
N ALA A 514 -1.27 -25.93 21.15
CA ALA A 514 -1.24 -26.63 22.44
C ALA A 514 -0.16 -26.09 23.41
N LEU A 515 0.84 -25.34 22.91
CA LEU A 515 1.95 -24.87 23.74
C LEU A 515 1.54 -23.75 24.70
N GLN A 516 1.78 -23.97 25.99
CA GLN A 516 1.74 -22.93 27.00
C GLN A 516 3.10 -22.21 27.10
N PRO A 517 3.13 -20.95 27.57
CA PRO A 517 4.39 -20.23 27.78
C PRO A 517 5.41 -21.04 28.61
N GLY A 518 6.61 -21.22 28.06
CA GLY A 518 7.68 -22.03 28.63
C GLY A 518 7.73 -23.49 28.21
N GLN A 519 6.71 -23.97 27.49
CA GLN A 519 6.71 -25.29 26.86
C GLN A 519 7.36 -25.23 25.48
N SER A 520 7.85 -26.39 25.03
CA SER A 520 8.44 -26.56 23.71
C SER A 520 7.93 -27.83 23.04
N CYS A 521 7.91 -27.86 21.72
CA CYS A 521 7.67 -29.07 20.94
C CYS A 521 8.65 -29.17 19.76
N ARG A 522 8.94 -30.40 19.33
CA ARG A 522 9.63 -30.64 18.06
C ARG A 522 8.62 -30.58 16.93
N SER A 523 9.05 -30.03 15.79
CA SER A 523 8.21 -29.89 14.62
C SER A 523 9.04 -29.96 13.35
N LEU A 524 8.40 -30.30 12.24
CA LEU A 524 8.99 -30.14 10.92
C LEU A 524 8.47 -28.85 10.29
N LEU A 525 9.34 -28.22 9.51
CA LEU A 525 8.94 -27.23 8.50
C LEU A 525 9.01 -27.90 7.15
N LEU A 526 7.94 -27.79 6.36
CA LEU A 526 7.88 -28.33 5.00
C LEU A 526 7.89 -27.20 3.98
N ASP A 527 8.42 -27.48 2.78
CA ASP A 527 8.28 -26.61 1.62
C ASP A 527 6.93 -26.82 0.91
N GLY A 528 6.68 -26.05 -0.16
CA GLY A 528 5.41 -26.15 -0.89
C GLY A 528 5.21 -27.45 -1.66
N ALA A 529 6.26 -28.24 -1.84
CA ALA A 529 6.18 -29.59 -2.40
C ALA A 529 5.99 -30.66 -1.30
N GLY A 530 6.03 -30.29 -0.02
CA GLY A 530 5.94 -31.21 1.12
C GLY A 530 7.27 -31.84 1.53
N ASN A 531 8.40 -31.38 1.00
CA ASN A 531 9.72 -31.86 1.44
C ASN A 531 10.11 -31.19 2.75
N VAL A 532 10.86 -31.89 3.59
CA VAL A 532 11.37 -31.36 4.85
C VAL A 532 12.40 -30.26 4.58
N LEU A 533 12.11 -29.04 5.04
CA LEU A 533 13.04 -27.91 5.08
C LEU A 533 14.03 -28.06 6.24
N ASP A 534 13.50 -28.34 7.43
CA ASP A 534 14.29 -28.55 8.65
C ASP A 534 13.44 -29.21 9.76
N GLU A 535 14.11 -29.87 10.71
CA GLU A 535 13.54 -30.19 12.01
C GLU A 535 13.85 -29.03 12.96
N VAL A 536 12.82 -28.50 13.63
CA VAL A 536 12.95 -27.34 14.52
C VAL A 536 12.38 -27.64 15.91
N LEU A 537 12.97 -27.01 16.93
CA LEU A 537 12.37 -26.91 18.25
C LEU A 537 11.65 -25.57 18.37
N ILE A 538 10.37 -25.59 18.73
CA ILE A 538 9.53 -24.39 18.90
C ILE A 538 9.24 -24.23 20.39
N SER A 539 9.53 -23.06 20.94
CA SER A 539 9.28 -22.73 22.35
C SER A 539 8.34 -21.52 22.44
N ALA A 540 7.23 -21.66 23.18
CA ALA A 540 6.32 -20.55 23.43
C ALA A 540 6.92 -19.62 24.50
N LEU A 541 7.05 -18.33 24.18
CA LEU A 541 7.58 -17.33 25.09
C LEU A 541 6.45 -16.59 25.80
N PRO A 542 6.68 -16.08 27.02
CA PRO A 542 5.74 -15.15 27.65
C PRO A 542 5.52 -13.91 26.77
N PRO A 543 4.26 -13.46 26.60
CA PRO A 543 3.96 -12.25 25.85
C PRO A 543 4.54 -11.02 26.58
N THR A 544 5.13 -10.09 25.83
CA THR A 544 5.58 -8.79 26.36
C THR A 544 4.47 -7.74 26.33
N VAL A 545 3.48 -7.92 25.46
CA VAL A 545 2.32 -7.06 25.27
C VAL A 545 1.07 -7.95 25.20
N PRO A 546 -0.02 -7.62 25.91
CA PRO A 546 -1.27 -8.37 25.82
C PRO A 546 -1.73 -8.54 24.37
N GLY A 547 -2.14 -9.75 23.99
CA GLY A 547 -2.61 -10.07 22.64
C GLY A 547 -1.52 -10.31 21.58
N ARG A 548 -0.23 -10.18 21.93
CA ARG A 548 0.88 -10.51 21.03
C ARG A 548 1.61 -11.78 21.47
N CYS A 549 1.49 -12.82 20.65
CA CYS A 549 2.22 -14.06 20.87
C CYS A 549 3.68 -13.92 20.46
N ARG A 550 4.56 -14.68 21.13
CA ARG A 550 6.00 -14.75 20.86
C ARG A 550 6.45 -16.20 20.92
N TYR A 551 7.26 -16.61 19.94
CA TYR A 551 7.81 -17.95 19.85
C TYR A 551 9.29 -17.87 19.49
N GLN A 552 10.07 -18.73 20.13
CA GLN A 552 11.46 -18.98 19.77
C GLN A 552 11.50 -20.25 18.90
N ILE A 553 12.22 -20.19 17.79
CA ILE A 553 12.43 -21.31 16.87
C ILE A 553 13.92 -21.59 16.81
N ALA A 554 14.29 -22.80 17.17
CA ALA A 554 15.66 -23.29 17.11
C ALA A 554 15.79 -24.30 15.95
N PRO A 555 16.27 -23.84 14.79
CA PRO A 555 16.57 -24.70 13.64
C PRO A 555 17.92 -25.42 13.80
N GLN A 556 18.21 -26.35 12.90
CA GLN A 556 19.56 -26.88 12.74
C GLN A 556 20.51 -25.74 12.30
N PRO A 557 21.74 -25.66 12.86
CA PRO A 557 22.70 -24.59 12.55
C PRO A 557 22.90 -24.30 11.06
N HIS A 558 22.97 -25.35 10.23
CA HIS A 558 23.21 -25.22 8.79
C HIS A 558 21.96 -24.77 8.00
N ASN A 559 20.76 -24.90 8.58
CA ASN A 559 19.48 -24.52 7.98
C ASN A 559 18.91 -23.21 8.55
N ALA A 560 19.52 -22.63 9.59
CA ALA A 560 18.95 -21.49 10.32
C ALA A 560 18.58 -20.29 9.41
N GLN A 561 19.46 -19.94 8.48
CA GLN A 561 19.18 -18.87 7.52
C GLN A 561 18.00 -19.22 6.60
N ARG A 562 17.93 -20.46 6.11
CA ARG A 562 16.85 -20.94 5.23
C ARG A 562 15.50 -20.91 5.95
N VAL A 563 15.46 -21.36 7.21
CA VAL A 563 14.24 -21.33 8.05
C VAL A 563 13.78 -19.90 8.31
N LYS A 564 14.70 -18.99 8.66
CA LYS A 564 14.36 -17.58 8.85
C LYS A 564 13.77 -16.95 7.58
N LEU A 565 14.40 -17.20 6.43
CA LEU A 565 13.94 -16.71 5.13
C LEU A 565 12.55 -17.26 4.80
N TRP A 566 12.32 -18.55 5.00
CA TRP A 566 11.02 -19.18 4.78
C TRP A 566 9.91 -18.51 5.59
N LEU A 567 10.08 -18.40 6.91
CA LEU A 567 9.07 -17.81 7.80
C LEU A 567 8.82 -16.33 7.48
N ARG A 568 9.88 -15.55 7.22
CA ARG A 568 9.75 -14.15 6.80
C ARG A 568 8.97 -14.05 5.49
N SER A 569 9.27 -14.89 4.51
CA SER A 569 8.65 -14.78 3.19
C SER A 569 7.22 -15.33 3.15
N LEU A 570 6.84 -16.25 4.05
CA LEU A 570 5.44 -16.55 4.34
C LEU A 570 4.71 -15.32 4.89
N SER A 571 5.34 -14.58 5.81
CA SER A 571 4.79 -13.32 6.36
C SER A 571 4.62 -12.23 5.29
N ASP A 572 5.57 -12.12 4.34
CA ASP A 572 5.49 -11.20 3.20
C ASP A 572 4.27 -11.50 2.31
N GLY A 573 3.84 -12.77 2.24
CA GLY A 573 2.58 -13.18 1.60
C GLY A 573 2.62 -13.35 0.08
N TYR A 574 3.81 -13.41 -0.52
CA TYR A 574 4.00 -13.57 -1.98
C TYR A 574 4.66 -14.89 -2.37
N ILE A 575 4.97 -15.77 -1.41
CA ILE A 575 5.60 -17.05 -1.74
C ILE A 575 4.55 -18.09 -2.11
N LYS A 576 4.85 -18.88 -3.13
CA LYS A 576 4.13 -20.11 -3.44
C LYS A 576 4.57 -21.20 -2.45
N PHE A 577 3.66 -21.59 -1.57
CA PHE A 577 3.88 -22.64 -0.57
C PHE A 577 2.88 -23.80 -0.70
N ASP A 578 2.03 -23.78 -1.71
CA ASP A 578 1.17 -24.91 -2.07
C ASP A 578 1.13 -25.00 -3.60
N GLU A 579 1.58 -26.14 -4.12
CA GLU A 579 1.64 -26.38 -5.56
C GLU A 579 0.26 -26.66 -6.18
N GLY A 580 -0.68 -27.17 -5.40
CA GLY A 580 -2.06 -27.48 -5.82
C GLY A 580 -3.03 -26.32 -5.64
N ASP A 581 -2.74 -25.39 -4.73
CA ASP A 581 -3.61 -24.24 -4.44
C ASP A 581 -2.87 -22.89 -4.41
N VAL A 582 -2.95 -22.16 -5.53
CA VAL A 582 -2.41 -20.80 -5.62
C VAL A 582 -3.15 -19.80 -4.71
N LEU A 583 -4.39 -20.09 -4.27
CA LEU A 583 -5.17 -19.23 -3.39
C LEU A 583 -4.84 -19.42 -1.90
N ALA A 584 -4.16 -20.51 -1.53
CA ALA A 584 -3.82 -20.83 -0.14
C ALA A 584 -3.13 -19.65 0.56
N LYS A 585 -3.41 -19.40 1.84
CA LYS A 585 -2.76 -18.33 2.61
C LYS A 585 -2.28 -18.84 3.96
N VAL A 586 -1.10 -18.38 4.35
CA VAL A 586 -0.66 -18.39 5.74
C VAL A 586 -1.01 -17.03 6.31
N ASP A 587 -1.57 -17.01 7.52
CA ASP A 587 -1.90 -15.76 8.19
C ASP A 587 -0.64 -14.95 8.52
N GLY A 588 -0.72 -13.65 8.27
CA GLY A 588 0.33 -12.67 8.56
C GLY A 588 -0.26 -11.26 8.59
N PRO A 589 0.54 -10.22 8.88
CA PRO A 589 1.99 -10.28 9.04
C PRO A 589 2.41 -10.73 10.45
N VAL A 590 3.59 -11.35 10.50
CA VAL A 590 4.37 -11.65 11.71
C VAL A 590 5.78 -11.08 11.57
N VAL A 591 6.39 -10.71 12.69
CA VAL A 591 7.78 -10.27 12.74
C VAL A 591 8.66 -11.50 12.88
N VAL A 592 9.72 -11.60 12.07
CA VAL A 592 10.67 -12.72 12.08
C VAL A 592 12.09 -12.17 12.18
N GLU A 593 12.69 -12.28 13.36
CA GLU A 593 13.98 -11.68 13.68
C GLU A 593 14.97 -12.67 14.24
N TRP A 594 16.25 -12.31 14.23
CA TRP A 594 17.24 -13.04 15.04
C TRP A 594 17.04 -12.65 16.49
N GLU A 595 17.02 -13.62 17.38
CA GLU A 595 16.93 -13.33 18.80
C GLU A 595 18.24 -12.76 19.34
N LYS A 596 18.15 -11.74 20.20
CA LYS A 596 19.31 -11.16 20.89
C LYS A 596 19.69 -12.04 22.09
N GLY A 597 20.27 -13.20 21.83
CA GLY A 597 20.72 -14.16 22.83
C GLY A 597 20.61 -15.61 22.33
N THR A 598 21.54 -16.50 22.72
CA THR A 598 21.60 -17.88 22.22
C THR A 598 21.02 -18.91 23.19
N GLN A 599 20.17 -18.50 24.14
CA GLN A 599 19.66 -19.40 25.19
C GLN A 599 18.27 -19.93 24.83
N LEU A 600 18.19 -21.25 24.64
CA LEU A 600 16.93 -21.98 24.48
C LEU A 600 16.06 -21.83 25.73
N PHE A 601 14.82 -21.37 25.56
CA PHE A 601 13.85 -21.29 26.64
C PHE A 601 13.17 -22.65 26.83
N CYS A 602 13.78 -23.54 27.62
CA CYS A 602 13.20 -24.82 28.00
C CYS A 602 13.07 -24.90 29.52
N ARG A 603 11.84 -24.88 30.06
CA ARG A 603 11.58 -25.26 31.47
C ARG A 603 11.23 -26.74 31.54
N ASN A 604 12.22 -27.60 31.76
CA ASN A 604 11.95 -29.00 32.15
C ASN A 604 12.54 -29.27 33.55
N GLY A 605 11.66 -29.29 34.58
CA GLY A 605 11.94 -29.84 35.91
C GLY A 605 11.70 -28.92 37.12
N PRO A 606 11.10 -29.41 38.23
CA PRO A 606 11.04 -28.68 39.49
C PRO A 606 12.39 -28.82 40.19
N THR A 607 13.21 -27.77 40.12
CA THR A 607 14.35 -27.40 41.00
C THR A 607 15.43 -26.75 40.14
N GLY A 608 16.00 -25.66 40.63
CA GLY A 608 17.06 -24.92 39.95
C GLY A 608 18.27 -25.83 39.70
N ALA A 609 18.62 -26.00 38.43
CA ALA A 609 19.87 -26.61 38.03
C ALA A 609 20.53 -25.75 36.95
N SER A 610 21.84 -25.56 37.12
CA SER A 610 22.71 -24.62 36.41
C SER A 610 22.58 -24.64 34.88
N HIS A 611 22.44 -23.45 34.31
CA HIS A 611 22.47 -23.18 32.88
C HIS A 611 23.85 -23.49 32.28
N LYS A 612 23.99 -24.58 31.54
CA LYS A 612 25.16 -24.84 30.68
C LYS A 612 24.77 -24.82 29.20
N ARG A 613 25.66 -24.24 28.40
CA ARG A 613 25.62 -24.16 26.94
C ARG A 613 25.48 -25.59 26.36
N ALA A 614 24.33 -25.92 25.78
CA ALA A 614 24.15 -27.20 25.10
C ALA A 614 24.89 -27.17 23.75
N ALA A 615 25.69 -28.19 23.47
CA ALA A 615 26.40 -28.37 22.20
C ALA A 615 25.50 -28.87 21.05
N SER A 616 24.26 -29.27 21.38
CA SER A 616 23.22 -29.71 20.44
C SER A 616 22.02 -28.74 20.52
N PRO A 617 21.42 -28.32 19.39
CA PRO A 617 20.18 -27.53 19.40
C PRO A 617 18.99 -28.31 19.99
N PHE A 618 19.10 -29.64 20.07
CA PHE A 618 18.18 -30.52 20.76
C PHE A 618 18.84 -30.98 22.08
N PRO A 619 18.48 -30.42 23.24
CA PRO A 619 18.93 -30.96 24.51
C PRO A 619 18.49 -32.42 24.64
N SER A 620 19.25 -33.25 25.35
CA SER A 620 18.87 -34.66 25.63
C SER A 620 17.56 -34.79 26.42
N SER A 621 17.04 -33.68 26.93
CA SER A 621 15.74 -33.53 27.62
C SER A 621 14.63 -32.95 26.72
N ALA A 622 14.84 -32.80 25.41
CA ALA A 622 13.83 -32.32 24.49
C ALA A 622 12.64 -33.31 24.40
N PRO A 623 11.39 -32.84 24.45
CA PRO A 623 10.22 -33.72 24.55
C PRO A 623 10.08 -34.68 23.36
N GLU A 624 9.79 -35.95 23.64
CA GLU A 624 9.58 -37.06 22.68
C GLU A 624 8.14 -37.06 22.10
N GLY A 625 7.56 -35.88 21.85
CA GLY A 625 6.22 -35.76 21.24
C GLY A 625 6.21 -36.04 19.74
N PRO A 626 5.04 -36.33 19.13
CA PRO A 626 4.94 -36.52 17.70
C PRO A 626 5.27 -35.22 16.96
N GLN A 627 6.24 -35.28 16.04
CA GLN A 627 6.67 -34.14 15.22
C GLN A 627 5.59 -33.68 14.22
N ILE A 628 4.61 -34.53 13.90
CA ILE A 628 3.54 -34.27 12.94
C ILE A 628 2.19 -34.50 13.62
N CYS A 629 1.33 -33.49 13.59
CA CYS A 629 -0.06 -33.58 14.07
C CYS A 629 -1.01 -33.56 12.86
N LEU A 630 -1.37 -34.74 12.37
CA LEU A 630 -2.30 -34.89 11.22
C LEU A 630 -3.75 -34.49 11.55
N ALA A 631 -4.08 -34.29 12.84
CA ALA A 631 -5.39 -33.81 13.28
C ALA A 631 -5.58 -32.31 13.03
N LYS A 632 -4.52 -31.56 12.73
CA LYS A 632 -4.63 -30.12 12.45
C LYS A 632 -5.50 -29.84 11.22
N PRO A 633 -6.27 -28.72 11.22
CA PRO A 633 -7.06 -28.32 10.06
C PRO A 633 -6.20 -28.12 8.80
N PHE A 634 -5.03 -27.52 8.99
CA PHE A 634 -4.08 -27.19 7.93
C PHE A 634 -2.66 -27.11 8.47
N PHE A 635 -1.70 -27.57 7.66
CA PHE A 635 -0.32 -27.10 7.70
C PHE A 635 0.31 -27.24 6.31
N ILE A 636 1.37 -26.48 6.02
CA ILE A 636 2.05 -26.52 4.72
C ILE A 636 2.56 -27.93 4.42
N GLY A 637 2.26 -28.45 3.21
CA GLY A 637 2.66 -29.79 2.78
C GLY A 637 1.72 -30.92 3.23
N GLN A 638 0.69 -30.62 4.03
CA GLN A 638 -0.27 -31.63 4.50
C GLN A 638 -0.96 -32.37 3.34
N SER A 639 -1.42 -31.66 2.31
CA SER A 639 -2.09 -32.26 1.14
C SER A 639 -1.22 -33.28 0.41
N THR A 640 0.10 -33.03 0.33
CA THR A 640 1.06 -33.99 -0.24
C THR A 640 1.22 -35.22 0.65
N LEU A 641 1.36 -35.05 1.97
CA LEU A 641 1.51 -36.16 2.91
C LEU A 641 0.28 -37.09 2.94
N LEU A 642 -0.91 -36.52 2.76
CA LEU A 642 -2.16 -37.27 2.81
C LEU A 642 -2.53 -37.93 1.47
N ARG A 643 -1.80 -37.65 0.38
CA ARG A 643 -2.15 -38.10 -0.96
C ARG A 643 -2.21 -39.62 -1.06
N GLY A 644 -3.39 -40.15 -1.40
CA GLY A 644 -3.62 -41.58 -1.57
C GLY A 644 -3.83 -42.37 -0.28
N ALA A 645 -3.75 -41.72 0.89
CA ALA A 645 -4.07 -42.36 2.16
C ALA A 645 -5.59 -42.48 2.34
N LYS A 646 -6.05 -43.59 2.91
CA LYS A 646 -7.44 -43.81 3.34
C LYS A 646 -7.46 -44.03 4.84
N PRO A 647 -7.73 -42.98 5.63
CA PRO A 647 -7.66 -43.07 7.08
C PRO A 647 -8.85 -43.88 7.63
N THR A 648 -8.61 -44.71 8.63
CA THR A 648 -9.66 -45.32 9.46
C THR A 648 -9.89 -44.46 10.69
N HIS A 649 -11.14 -44.18 11.06
CA HIS A 649 -11.46 -43.31 12.19
C HIS A 649 -12.64 -43.82 13.02
N ASP A 650 -12.65 -43.45 14.30
CA ASP A 650 -13.74 -43.74 15.24
C ASP A 650 -14.71 -42.56 15.42
N LYS A 651 -14.47 -41.44 14.71
CA LYS A 651 -15.36 -40.26 14.77
C LYS A 651 -16.72 -40.55 14.14
N THR A 652 -17.73 -39.94 14.72
CA THR A 652 -19.12 -40.10 14.26
C THR A 652 -19.52 -38.97 13.31
N PRO A 653 -20.36 -39.23 12.30
CA PRO A 653 -20.99 -38.16 11.55
C PRO A 653 -21.83 -37.28 12.48
N PHE A 654 -21.84 -35.96 12.25
CA PHE A 654 -22.74 -35.08 12.99
C PHE A 654 -24.19 -35.41 12.66
N GLN A 655 -24.96 -35.73 13.69
CA GLN A 655 -26.39 -35.96 13.61
C GLN A 655 -27.09 -35.02 14.57
N PHE A 656 -28.12 -34.34 14.07
CA PHE A 656 -28.97 -33.47 14.86
C PHE A 656 -30.42 -33.88 14.63
N THR A 657 -31.14 -34.11 15.72
CA THR A 657 -32.59 -34.36 15.70
C THR A 657 -33.28 -33.12 16.24
N GLU A 658 -34.22 -32.57 15.46
CA GLU A 658 -34.98 -31.41 15.91
C GLU A 658 -35.79 -31.73 17.17
N PRO A 659 -35.72 -30.87 18.20
CA PRO A 659 -36.55 -31.04 19.39
C PRO A 659 -38.04 -30.97 19.02
N THR A 660 -38.81 -31.98 19.42
CA THR A 660 -40.27 -31.97 19.28
C THR A 660 -40.91 -31.45 20.56
N GLY A 661 -41.71 -30.39 20.45
CA GLY A 661 -42.40 -29.79 21.60
C GLY A 661 -43.42 -28.74 21.16
N PRO A 662 -44.24 -28.22 22.09
CA PRO A 662 -45.11 -27.09 21.81
C PRO A 662 -44.27 -25.86 21.41
N PRO A 663 -44.77 -24.97 20.54
CA PRO A 663 -44.04 -23.75 20.17
C PRO A 663 -43.79 -22.84 21.38
N ASN A 664 -42.59 -22.27 21.44
CA ASN A 664 -42.21 -21.26 22.43
C ASN A 664 -42.90 -19.91 22.16
N HIS A 665 -42.93 -19.05 23.17
CA HIS A 665 -43.47 -17.70 23.07
C HIS A 665 -42.34 -16.67 22.96
N SER A 666 -42.46 -15.77 21.99
CA SER A 666 -41.54 -14.65 21.80
C SER A 666 -41.63 -13.63 22.93
N ALA A 667 -40.65 -12.73 23.03
CA ALA A 667 -40.65 -11.69 24.05
C ALA A 667 -41.87 -10.75 23.94
N LEU A 668 -42.39 -10.54 22.72
CA LEU A 668 -43.56 -9.71 22.46
C LEU A 668 -44.86 -10.52 22.28
N TYR A 669 -44.86 -11.80 22.68
CA TYR A 669 -46.00 -12.71 22.43
C TYR A 669 -47.34 -12.17 22.91
N ALA A 670 -47.38 -11.57 24.12
CA ALA A 670 -48.61 -11.02 24.68
C ALA A 670 -49.19 -9.89 23.81
N GLU A 671 -48.34 -9.02 23.28
CA GLU A 671 -48.77 -7.93 22.39
C GLU A 671 -49.17 -8.48 21.02
N HIS A 672 -48.47 -9.49 20.49
CA HIS A 672 -48.88 -10.18 19.26
C HIS A 672 -50.26 -10.79 19.39
N ALA A 673 -50.51 -11.54 20.46
CA ALA A 673 -51.80 -12.18 20.73
C ALA A 673 -52.94 -11.14 20.83
N LYS A 674 -52.67 -10.00 21.45
CA LYS A 674 -53.60 -8.88 21.57
C LYS A 674 -53.90 -8.22 20.23
N LEU A 675 -52.89 -7.86 19.45
CA LEU A 675 -53.04 -7.17 18.16
C LEU A 675 -53.70 -8.05 17.10
N THR A 676 -53.43 -9.35 17.14
CA THR A 676 -53.97 -10.33 16.19
C THR A 676 -55.31 -10.93 16.65
N GLN A 677 -55.75 -10.65 17.88
CA GLN A 677 -56.84 -11.37 18.56
C GLN A 677 -56.65 -12.90 18.53
N GLY A 678 -55.39 -13.36 18.52
CA GLY A 678 -54.98 -14.75 18.36
C GLY A 678 -55.20 -15.35 16.96
N ARG A 679 -55.79 -14.61 16.03
CA ARG A 679 -55.99 -15.04 14.63
C ARG A 679 -54.71 -14.69 13.88
N PHE A 680 -54.05 -15.64 13.20
CA PHE A 680 -52.74 -15.44 12.51
C PHE A 680 -51.47 -15.67 13.33
N LEU A 681 -51.58 -16.23 14.54
CA LEU A 681 -50.43 -16.82 15.24
C LEU A 681 -50.18 -18.24 14.71
N VAL A 682 -49.02 -18.49 14.11
CA VAL A 682 -48.66 -19.80 13.54
C VAL A 682 -47.33 -20.32 14.09
N PRO A 683 -47.15 -21.66 14.17
CA PRO A 683 -45.85 -22.23 14.46
C PRO A 683 -44.85 -21.90 13.35
N PHE A 684 -43.73 -21.29 13.73
CA PHE A 684 -42.59 -21.00 12.86
C PHE A 684 -41.31 -21.31 13.63
N ALA A 685 -40.51 -22.26 13.13
CA ALA A 685 -39.22 -22.61 13.72
C ALA A 685 -39.26 -22.95 15.23
N GLY A 686 -40.35 -23.56 15.71
CA GLY A 686 -40.54 -23.87 17.13
C GLY A 686 -41.01 -22.70 17.99
N TRP A 687 -41.48 -21.60 17.38
CA TRP A 687 -42.06 -20.43 18.05
C TRP A 687 -43.44 -20.12 17.53
N LEU A 688 -44.32 -19.56 18.35
CA LEU A 688 -45.62 -19.06 17.89
C LEU A 688 -45.48 -17.58 17.48
N MET A 689 -45.54 -17.31 16.18
CA MET A 689 -45.27 -16.00 15.60
C MET A 689 -46.45 -15.48 14.79
N PRO A 690 -46.70 -14.15 14.78
CA PRO A 690 -47.71 -13.56 13.92
C PRO A 690 -47.22 -13.51 12.46
N ILE A 691 -48.06 -13.94 11.51
CA ILE A 691 -47.77 -13.77 10.07
C ILE A 691 -48.36 -12.47 9.49
N GLN A 692 -49.31 -11.87 10.20
CA GLN A 692 -50.03 -10.66 9.77
C GLN A 692 -50.77 -10.07 10.99
N TYR A 693 -50.81 -8.74 11.07
CA TYR A 693 -51.64 -7.99 12.00
C TYR A 693 -52.81 -7.31 11.28
N VAL A 694 -52.55 -6.65 10.15
CA VAL A 694 -53.57 -5.92 9.37
C VAL A 694 -53.62 -6.46 7.95
N SER A 695 -52.63 -6.14 7.12
CA SER A 695 -52.43 -6.72 5.79
C SER A 695 -50.96 -6.64 5.40
N ILE A 696 -50.46 -7.63 4.65
CA ILE A 696 -49.07 -7.68 4.20
C ILE A 696 -48.68 -6.38 3.47
N ALA A 697 -49.58 -5.85 2.64
CA ALA A 697 -49.34 -4.63 1.89
C ALA A 697 -49.23 -3.39 2.79
N GLU A 698 -50.13 -3.23 3.76
CA GLU A 698 -50.10 -2.10 4.68
C GLU A 698 -48.89 -2.13 5.61
N GLU A 699 -48.55 -3.30 6.14
CA GLU A 699 -47.37 -3.48 6.99
C GLU A 699 -46.08 -3.20 6.22
N HIS A 700 -45.99 -3.70 4.98
CA HIS A 700 -44.88 -3.36 4.08
C HIS A 700 -44.78 -1.84 3.87
N MET A 701 -45.89 -1.19 3.53
CA MET A 701 -45.92 0.25 3.30
C MET A 701 -45.54 1.04 4.55
N ALA A 702 -45.99 0.63 5.73
CA ALA A 702 -45.64 1.27 7.00
C ALA A 702 -44.12 1.24 7.25
N VAL A 703 -43.45 0.13 6.95
CA VAL A 703 -41.99 0.02 7.03
C VAL A 703 -41.31 0.94 6.02
N ARG A 704 -41.79 0.97 4.77
CA ARG A 704 -41.20 1.79 3.68
C ARG A 704 -41.38 3.29 3.91
N SER A 705 -42.53 3.73 4.46
CA SER A 705 -42.84 5.15 4.62
C SER A 705 -42.56 5.70 6.01
N ALA A 706 -42.47 4.85 7.03
CA ALA A 706 -42.27 5.27 8.42
C ALA A 706 -41.25 4.38 9.14
N ALA A 707 -41.71 3.43 9.95
CA ALA A 707 -40.89 2.43 10.61
C ALA A 707 -41.77 1.23 11.02
N GLY A 708 -41.20 0.03 11.04
CA GLY A 708 -41.79 -1.15 11.67
C GLY A 708 -40.86 -1.75 12.71
N LEU A 709 -41.44 -2.24 13.80
CA LEU A 709 -40.75 -2.99 14.84
C LEU A 709 -41.04 -4.49 14.61
N PHE A 710 -39.99 -5.25 14.39
CA PHE A 710 -40.01 -6.67 14.07
C PHE A 710 -39.57 -7.42 15.32
N ASP A 711 -40.36 -8.39 15.73
CA ASP A 711 -39.98 -9.33 16.78
C ASP A 711 -39.07 -10.41 16.18
N ILE A 712 -37.77 -10.29 16.45
CA ILE A 712 -36.76 -11.29 16.10
C ILE A 712 -36.26 -12.05 17.34
N SER A 713 -36.99 -12.04 18.45
CA SER A 713 -36.58 -12.70 19.70
C SER A 713 -36.53 -14.22 19.58
N HIS A 714 -37.19 -14.77 18.56
CA HIS A 714 -37.14 -16.16 18.16
C HIS A 714 -35.79 -16.58 17.53
N MET A 715 -34.99 -15.64 17.00
CA MET A 715 -33.63 -15.94 16.52
C MET A 715 -32.71 -16.40 17.66
N GLY A 716 -31.70 -17.21 17.35
CA GLY A 716 -30.72 -17.67 18.33
C GLY A 716 -29.69 -16.58 18.65
N VAL A 717 -29.29 -16.47 19.92
CA VAL A 717 -28.22 -15.54 20.34
C VAL A 717 -27.22 -16.31 21.18
N LEU A 718 -26.09 -16.66 20.56
CA LEU A 718 -25.01 -17.39 21.22
C LEU A 718 -23.87 -16.42 21.58
N GLU A 719 -23.20 -16.67 22.69
CA GLU A 719 -21.96 -16.01 23.04
C GLU A 719 -20.80 -16.99 22.93
N ILE A 720 -19.72 -16.57 22.28
CA ILE A 720 -18.51 -17.35 22.12
C ILE A 720 -17.36 -16.56 22.74
N THR A 721 -16.73 -17.14 23.77
CA THR A 721 -15.71 -16.46 24.58
C THR A 721 -14.47 -17.31 24.80
N GLY A 722 -13.37 -16.62 25.16
CA GLY A 722 -12.10 -17.23 25.53
C GLY A 722 -10.94 -16.75 24.65
N PRO A 723 -9.70 -16.99 25.08
CA PRO A 723 -8.50 -16.47 24.42
C PRO A 723 -8.35 -16.93 22.97
N SER A 724 -8.97 -18.06 22.60
CA SER A 724 -8.94 -18.64 21.25
C SER A 724 -10.26 -18.51 20.50
N ALA A 725 -11.23 -17.76 21.02
CA ALA A 725 -12.57 -17.64 20.43
C ALA A 725 -12.54 -17.17 18.97
N ALA A 726 -11.71 -16.18 18.67
CA ALA A 726 -11.57 -15.66 17.31
C ALA A 726 -11.04 -16.72 16.34
N ARG A 727 -10.04 -17.52 16.75
CA ARG A 727 -9.48 -18.61 15.94
C ARG A 727 -10.48 -19.76 15.78
N PHE A 728 -11.19 -20.13 16.85
CA PHE A 728 -12.26 -21.13 16.78
C PHE A 728 -13.31 -20.71 15.76
N LEU A 729 -13.80 -19.47 15.84
CA LEU A 729 -14.79 -18.94 14.90
C LEU A 729 -14.25 -18.85 13.46
N ASP A 730 -12.97 -18.52 13.27
CA ASP A 730 -12.33 -18.45 11.94
C ASP A 730 -12.24 -19.83 11.26
N LEU A 731 -12.22 -20.93 12.03
CA LEU A 731 -12.27 -22.30 11.50
C LEU A 731 -13.68 -22.75 11.12
N VAL A 732 -14.72 -22.11 11.68
CA VAL A 732 -16.11 -22.55 11.53
C VAL A 732 -16.92 -21.65 10.61
N LEU A 733 -16.54 -20.37 10.49
CA LEU A 733 -17.26 -19.36 9.73
C LEU A 733 -16.56 -19.06 8.40
N SER A 734 -17.36 -18.74 7.39
CA SER A 734 -16.86 -18.54 6.02
C SER A 734 -16.10 -17.23 5.78
N ASN A 735 -16.25 -16.22 6.63
CA ASN A 735 -15.57 -14.93 6.48
C ASN A 735 -14.53 -14.69 7.58
N TYR A 736 -13.44 -14.04 7.20
CA TYR A 736 -12.25 -13.86 8.03
C TYR A 736 -12.51 -13.12 9.35
N VAL A 737 -12.57 -13.86 10.46
CA VAL A 737 -12.93 -13.39 11.80
C VAL A 737 -11.80 -12.60 12.44
N LEU A 738 -10.54 -12.99 12.20
CA LEU A 738 -9.37 -12.32 12.79
C LEU A 738 -9.17 -10.86 12.31
N ALA A 739 -9.90 -10.41 11.30
CA ALA A 739 -9.93 -9.00 10.89
C ALA A 739 -11.08 -8.19 11.51
N LEU A 740 -12.00 -8.83 12.24
CA LEU A 740 -13.16 -8.20 12.84
C LEU A 740 -12.76 -7.48 14.14
N LYS A 741 -12.95 -6.16 14.17
CA LYS A 741 -12.61 -5.31 15.32
C LYS A 741 -13.78 -5.17 16.28
N PRO A 742 -13.52 -4.91 17.58
CA PRO A 742 -14.58 -4.60 18.54
C PRO A 742 -15.52 -3.49 18.07
N GLY A 743 -16.83 -3.64 18.31
CA GLY A 743 -17.87 -2.72 17.86
C GLY A 743 -18.32 -2.90 16.42
N ARG A 744 -17.83 -3.94 15.73
CA ARG A 744 -18.21 -4.28 14.36
C ARG A 744 -18.84 -5.66 14.24
N SER A 745 -19.70 -5.81 13.25
CA SER A 745 -20.30 -7.09 12.88
C SER A 745 -19.92 -7.52 11.47
N GLN A 746 -20.12 -8.81 11.18
CA GLN A 746 -19.98 -9.38 9.86
C GLN A 746 -20.97 -10.52 9.63
N TYR A 747 -21.43 -10.63 8.40
CA TYR A 747 -22.24 -11.76 7.93
C TYR A 747 -21.33 -12.95 7.60
N ASN A 748 -21.77 -14.17 7.88
CA ASN A 748 -21.02 -15.40 7.61
C ASN A 748 -21.98 -16.54 7.24
N TYR A 749 -21.42 -17.59 6.65
CA TYR A 749 -22.05 -18.91 6.61
C TYR A 749 -21.40 -19.84 7.63
N VAL A 750 -22.21 -20.69 8.25
CA VAL A 750 -21.78 -21.90 8.94
C VAL A 750 -21.90 -23.05 7.95
N LEU A 751 -20.80 -23.76 7.71
CA LEU A 751 -20.77 -24.87 6.75
C LEU A 751 -20.81 -26.22 7.46
N ALA A 752 -21.45 -27.19 6.81
CA ALA A 752 -21.36 -28.60 7.16
C ALA A 752 -20.06 -29.23 6.59
N PRO A 753 -19.67 -30.45 7.03
CA PRO A 753 -18.43 -31.11 6.59
C PRO A 753 -18.31 -31.35 5.08
N ASP A 754 -19.44 -31.37 4.35
CA ASP A 754 -19.49 -31.51 2.89
C ASP A 754 -19.45 -30.17 2.14
N GLY A 755 -19.31 -29.05 2.88
CA GLY A 755 -19.31 -27.70 2.32
C GLY A 755 -20.70 -27.10 2.09
N SER A 756 -21.78 -27.82 2.40
CA SER A 756 -23.14 -27.27 2.32
C SER A 756 -23.39 -26.20 3.39
N VAL A 757 -24.20 -25.19 3.06
CA VAL A 757 -24.55 -24.12 4.01
C VAL A 757 -25.55 -24.68 5.02
N MET A 758 -25.15 -24.70 6.29
CA MET A 758 -26.00 -25.10 7.40
C MET A 758 -26.89 -23.94 7.86
N ASP A 759 -26.30 -22.76 7.98
CA ASP A 759 -27.01 -21.53 8.30
C ASP A 759 -26.22 -20.30 7.83
N ASP A 760 -26.91 -19.19 7.67
CA ASP A 760 -26.30 -17.87 7.58
C ASP A 760 -26.47 -17.08 8.88
N VAL A 761 -25.41 -16.42 9.31
CA VAL A 761 -25.29 -15.90 10.67
C VAL A 761 -24.64 -14.52 10.70
N PHE A 762 -24.96 -13.73 11.72
CA PHE A 762 -24.27 -12.48 12.02
C PHE A 762 -23.37 -12.64 13.24
N LEU A 763 -22.09 -12.31 13.07
CA LEU A 763 -21.11 -12.29 14.15
C LEU A 763 -20.84 -10.85 14.58
N TYR A 764 -20.87 -10.58 15.87
CA TYR A 764 -20.58 -9.28 16.50
C TYR A 764 -19.34 -9.44 17.38
N CYS A 765 -18.30 -8.65 17.13
CA CYS A 765 -17.11 -8.63 17.98
C CYS A 765 -17.33 -7.66 19.14
N LEU A 766 -17.67 -8.17 20.33
CA LEU A 766 -17.89 -7.37 21.53
C LEU A 766 -16.54 -6.93 22.14
N ALA A 767 -15.59 -7.85 22.18
CA ALA A 767 -14.20 -7.65 22.58
C ALA A 767 -13.29 -8.64 21.81
N PRO A 768 -11.95 -8.49 21.83
CA PRO A 768 -11.04 -9.38 21.09
C PRO A 768 -11.22 -10.90 21.36
N ASP A 769 -11.73 -11.25 22.54
CA ASP A 769 -11.95 -12.61 23.05
C ASP A 769 -13.43 -12.89 23.38
N ARG A 770 -14.35 -12.01 22.97
CA ARG A 770 -15.79 -12.11 23.27
C ARG A 770 -16.63 -11.74 22.05
N PHE A 771 -17.42 -12.69 21.57
CA PHE A 771 -18.26 -12.54 20.39
C PHE A 771 -19.71 -12.92 20.68
N MET A 772 -20.64 -12.25 20.00
CA MET A 772 -22.04 -12.65 19.95
C MET A 772 -22.38 -13.12 18.53
N LEU A 773 -22.97 -14.30 18.41
CA LEU A 773 -23.36 -14.92 17.15
C LEU A 773 -24.88 -15.05 17.10
N VAL A 774 -25.47 -14.43 16.10
CA VAL A 774 -26.92 -14.43 15.87
C VAL A 774 -27.23 -15.41 14.75
N VAL A 775 -28.12 -16.34 15.07
CA VAL A 775 -28.40 -17.56 14.29
C VAL A 775 -29.87 -17.55 13.89
N ASN A 776 -30.22 -18.05 12.70
CA ASN A 776 -31.62 -18.12 12.31
C ASN A 776 -32.41 -19.01 13.26
N ALA A 777 -33.68 -18.66 13.46
CA ALA A 777 -34.55 -19.35 14.42
C ALA A 777 -34.68 -20.84 14.14
N SER A 778 -34.79 -21.24 12.87
CA SER A 778 -34.90 -22.66 12.47
C SER A 778 -33.65 -23.48 12.77
N ASN A 779 -32.49 -22.82 12.89
CA ASN A 779 -31.19 -23.48 12.98
C ASN A 779 -30.49 -23.26 14.34
N GLN A 780 -31.07 -22.49 15.26
CA GLN A 780 -30.39 -22.09 16.52
C GLN A 780 -29.86 -23.30 17.31
N GLU A 781 -30.68 -24.33 17.53
CA GLU A 781 -30.30 -25.52 18.29
C GLU A 781 -29.30 -26.38 17.52
N LYS A 782 -29.48 -26.48 16.19
CA LYS A 782 -28.60 -27.23 15.30
C LYS A 782 -27.20 -26.63 15.25
N VAL A 783 -27.09 -25.31 15.09
CA VAL A 783 -25.81 -24.59 15.05
C VAL A 783 -25.14 -24.64 16.41
N LYS A 784 -25.87 -24.44 17.51
CA LYS A 784 -25.32 -24.60 18.87
C LYS A 784 -24.76 -26.01 19.08
N ALA A 785 -25.55 -27.04 18.78
CA ALA A 785 -25.11 -28.44 18.87
C ALA A 785 -23.91 -28.73 17.97
N TRP A 786 -23.84 -28.12 16.78
CA TRP A 786 -22.69 -28.23 15.89
C TRP A 786 -21.43 -27.61 16.51
N LEU A 787 -21.51 -26.38 17.02
CA LEU A 787 -20.38 -25.71 17.68
C LEU A 787 -19.89 -26.48 18.92
N GLU A 788 -20.80 -27.01 19.73
CA GLU A 788 -20.48 -27.86 20.88
C GLU A 788 -19.85 -29.20 20.46
N ALA A 789 -20.35 -29.81 19.39
CA ALA A 789 -19.79 -31.04 18.82
C ALA A 789 -18.34 -30.81 18.31
N LEU A 790 -18.10 -29.69 17.63
CA LEU A 790 -16.77 -29.27 17.20
C LEU A 790 -15.81 -29.10 18.39
N ASN A 791 -16.23 -28.40 19.44
CA ASN A 791 -15.48 -28.27 20.69
C ASN A 791 -15.10 -29.62 21.31
N SER A 792 -15.98 -30.63 21.19
CA SER A 792 -15.72 -31.97 21.71
C SER A 792 -14.75 -32.80 20.85
N ARG A 793 -14.47 -32.38 19.61
CA ARG A 793 -13.60 -33.06 18.63
C ARG A 793 -14.02 -34.49 18.25
N ARG A 794 -15.27 -34.89 18.57
CA ARG A 794 -15.80 -36.25 18.35
C ARG A 794 -16.48 -36.47 16.99
N VAL A 795 -16.72 -35.39 16.23
CA VAL A 795 -17.44 -35.44 14.97
C VAL A 795 -16.51 -35.29 13.76
N VAL A 796 -16.92 -35.90 12.64
CA VAL A 796 -16.24 -35.72 11.35
C VAL A 796 -16.48 -34.29 10.85
N ILE A 797 -15.40 -33.55 10.58
CA ILE A 797 -15.46 -32.16 10.06
C ILE A 797 -14.92 -32.03 8.63
N ASP A 798 -14.26 -33.08 8.14
CA ASP A 798 -13.69 -33.19 6.80
C ASP A 798 -13.93 -34.64 6.34
N GLN A 799 -14.63 -34.80 5.22
CA GLN A 799 -15.03 -36.11 4.70
C GLN A 799 -13.85 -36.87 4.09
N ASP A 800 -12.86 -36.16 3.54
CA ASP A 800 -11.68 -36.76 2.92
C ASP A 800 -10.64 -37.15 3.98
N TRP A 801 -10.56 -36.39 5.07
CA TRP A 801 -9.67 -36.65 6.19
C TRP A 801 -10.36 -36.51 7.57
N PRO A 802 -11.11 -37.53 8.01
CA PRO A 802 -11.90 -37.50 9.25
C PRO A 802 -11.12 -37.27 10.54
N HIS A 803 -9.80 -37.46 10.56
CA HIS A 803 -8.97 -37.14 11.71
C HIS A 803 -8.82 -35.65 11.97
N LYS A 804 -9.17 -34.75 11.03
CA LYS A 804 -9.10 -33.30 11.26
C LYS A 804 -9.99 -32.87 12.43
N GLU A 805 -9.48 -31.94 13.21
CA GLU A 805 -10.10 -31.38 14.42
C GLU A 805 -9.88 -29.87 14.47
N VAL A 806 -10.75 -29.16 15.18
CA VAL A 806 -10.47 -27.77 15.56
C VAL A 806 -9.24 -27.72 16.48
N ASP A 807 -8.27 -26.89 16.14
CA ASP A 807 -7.00 -26.80 16.88
C ASP A 807 -7.15 -26.08 18.24
N VAL A 808 -8.27 -25.38 18.45
CA VAL A 808 -8.60 -24.66 19.68
C VAL A 808 -10.07 -24.88 20.06
N THR A 809 -10.39 -24.60 21.32
CA THR A 809 -11.77 -24.62 21.84
C THR A 809 -12.20 -23.22 22.28
N ALA A 810 -13.51 -23.00 22.37
CA ALA A 810 -14.09 -21.78 22.94
C ALA A 810 -15.22 -22.09 23.92
N THR A 811 -15.52 -21.18 24.84
CA THR A 811 -16.70 -21.30 25.69
C THR A 811 -17.92 -20.83 24.91
N ILE A 812 -18.97 -21.64 24.86
CA ILE A 812 -20.23 -21.32 24.16
C ILE A 812 -21.33 -21.18 25.22
N ARG A 813 -22.04 -20.04 25.21
CA ARG A 813 -23.22 -19.81 26.07
C ARG A 813 -24.41 -19.43 25.20
N ASP A 814 -25.59 -19.85 25.60
CA ASP A 814 -26.85 -19.44 24.97
C ASP A 814 -27.42 -18.25 25.72
N LEU A 815 -27.34 -17.05 25.13
CA LEU A 815 -27.80 -15.81 25.77
C LEU A 815 -29.32 -15.71 25.85
N LYS A 816 -30.08 -16.64 25.29
CA LYS A 816 -31.54 -16.70 25.53
C LYS A 816 -31.90 -17.52 26.76
N SER A 817 -30.96 -18.31 27.27
CA SER A 817 -31.18 -19.13 28.45
C SER A 817 -31.26 -18.26 29.71
N PRO A 818 -32.22 -18.51 30.62
CA PRO A 818 -32.23 -17.89 31.95
C PRO A 818 -30.91 -18.05 32.72
N ALA A 819 -30.14 -19.09 32.41
CA ALA A 819 -28.81 -19.32 32.99
C ALA A 819 -27.78 -18.21 32.67
N SER A 820 -28.03 -17.38 31.64
CA SER A 820 -27.20 -16.22 31.31
C SER A 820 -27.45 -15.01 32.22
N GLY A 821 -28.47 -15.04 33.09
CA GLY A 821 -28.73 -13.97 34.06
C GLY A 821 -28.86 -12.60 33.39
N SER A 822 -28.11 -11.61 33.88
CA SER A 822 -28.11 -10.24 33.34
C SER A 822 -27.51 -10.12 31.92
N ASP A 823 -26.76 -11.12 31.46
CA ASP A 823 -26.25 -11.20 30.10
C ASP A 823 -27.31 -11.70 29.09
N GLN A 824 -28.52 -12.06 29.53
CA GLN A 824 -29.55 -12.54 28.62
C GLN A 824 -29.86 -11.52 27.52
N ARG A 825 -29.97 -11.99 26.27
CA ARG A 825 -30.25 -11.14 25.11
C ARG A 825 -31.27 -11.81 24.19
N VAL A 826 -32.27 -11.04 23.80
CA VAL A 826 -33.19 -11.32 22.69
C VAL A 826 -33.18 -10.17 21.70
N GLY A 827 -33.41 -10.48 20.43
CA GLY A 827 -33.38 -9.49 19.36
C GLY A 827 -34.74 -8.84 19.10
N LEU A 828 -34.72 -7.55 18.77
CA LEU A 828 -35.78 -6.81 18.11
C LEU A 828 -35.17 -6.09 16.90
N SER A 829 -35.98 -5.73 15.92
CA SER A 829 -35.49 -5.05 14.72
C SER A 829 -36.39 -3.87 14.35
N LEU A 830 -35.85 -2.66 14.38
CA LEU A 830 -36.55 -1.43 14.02
C LEU A 830 -36.09 -0.97 12.64
N GLN A 831 -36.97 -1.05 11.65
CA GLN A 831 -36.64 -0.87 10.22
C GLN A 831 -37.46 0.26 9.61
N GLY A 832 -36.87 1.05 8.71
CA GLY A 832 -37.54 2.14 8.01
C GLY A 832 -36.87 3.51 8.18
N PRO A 833 -37.26 4.51 7.36
CA PRO A 833 -36.62 5.81 7.33
C PRO A 833 -36.67 6.56 8.67
N ARG A 834 -37.66 6.28 9.54
CA ARG A 834 -37.81 6.95 10.85
C ARG A 834 -37.08 6.26 12.00
N SER A 835 -36.46 5.10 11.80
CA SER A 835 -35.88 4.29 12.88
C SER A 835 -34.82 5.04 13.69
N LEU A 836 -33.94 5.82 13.04
CA LEU A 836 -32.92 6.61 13.76
C LEU A 836 -33.55 7.65 14.67
N THR A 837 -34.51 8.42 14.15
CA THR A 837 -35.20 9.46 14.92
C THR A 837 -35.92 8.87 16.13
N ILE A 838 -36.55 7.70 15.95
CA ILE A 838 -37.21 6.97 17.05
C ILE A 838 -36.18 6.61 18.12
N LEU A 839 -35.06 5.97 17.77
CA LEU A 839 -34.02 5.59 18.75
C LEU A 839 -33.41 6.80 19.44
N GLN A 840 -33.16 7.89 18.72
CA GLN A 840 -32.64 9.13 19.31
C GLN A 840 -33.64 9.75 20.30
N SER A 841 -34.94 9.63 20.05
CA SER A 841 -35.96 10.13 20.99
C SER A 841 -36.02 9.33 22.30
N LEU A 842 -35.51 8.10 22.30
CA LEU A 842 -35.42 7.25 23.51
C LEU A 842 -34.13 7.49 24.30
N ALA A 843 -33.16 8.24 23.76
CA ALA A 843 -31.89 8.48 24.41
C ALA A 843 -31.98 9.65 25.41
N THR A 844 -31.56 9.42 26.65
CA THR A 844 -31.55 10.47 27.70
C THR A 844 -30.40 11.47 27.53
N TRP A 845 -29.25 11.02 27.03
CA TRP A 845 -28.02 11.82 26.96
C TRP A 845 -27.66 12.20 25.53
N GLN A 846 -27.30 13.46 25.28
CA GLN A 846 -26.88 13.95 23.95
C GLN A 846 -25.74 13.12 23.35
N ARG A 847 -24.80 12.64 24.17
CA ARG A 847 -23.71 11.76 23.70
C ARG A 847 -24.20 10.48 23.02
N VAL A 848 -25.34 9.92 23.48
CA VAL A 848 -25.94 8.71 22.91
C VAL A 848 -26.66 9.05 21.60
N VAL A 849 -27.35 10.19 21.54
CA VAL A 849 -27.95 10.72 20.30
C VAL A 849 -26.90 10.86 19.20
N ASP A 850 -25.75 11.46 19.53
CA ASP A 850 -24.62 11.65 18.63
C ASP A 850 -23.99 10.31 18.23
N GLN A 851 -23.86 9.38 19.17
CA GLN A 851 -23.31 8.04 18.93
C GLN A 851 -24.16 7.26 17.94
N LEU A 852 -25.48 7.24 18.13
CA LEU A 852 -26.42 6.58 17.22
C LEU A 852 -26.37 7.18 15.81
N GLY A 853 -26.27 8.51 15.70
CA GLY A 853 -26.19 9.21 14.42
C GLY A 853 -24.90 8.93 13.63
N ARG A 854 -23.84 8.47 14.31
CA ARG A 854 -22.55 8.12 13.68
C ARG A 854 -22.43 6.65 13.28
N LEU A 855 -23.31 5.77 13.74
CA LEU A 855 -23.23 4.35 13.42
C LEU A 855 -23.39 4.12 11.91
N THR A 856 -22.39 3.50 11.30
CA THR A 856 -22.44 3.09 9.90
C THR A 856 -22.84 1.62 9.77
N ARG A 857 -23.15 1.15 8.55
CA ARG A 857 -23.58 -0.24 8.31
C ARG A 857 -22.55 -1.25 8.86
N LEU A 858 -23.03 -2.28 9.57
CA LEU A 858 -22.22 -3.29 10.26
C LEU A 858 -21.40 -2.76 11.45
N GLU A 859 -21.76 -1.62 12.00
CA GLU A 859 -21.29 -1.17 13.31
C GLU A 859 -22.40 -1.32 14.35
N PHE A 860 -21.99 -1.42 15.61
CA PHE A 860 -22.91 -1.46 16.72
C PHE A 860 -22.31 -0.74 17.92
N THR A 861 -23.17 -0.41 18.87
CA THR A 861 -22.77 0.11 20.16
C THR A 861 -23.64 -0.45 21.27
N THR A 862 -23.13 -0.44 22.49
CA THR A 862 -23.94 -0.61 23.68
C THR A 862 -24.27 0.78 24.23
N CYS A 863 -25.54 1.02 24.51
CA CYS A 863 -26.01 2.26 25.14
C CYS A 863 -27.25 2.00 26.01
N GLU A 864 -27.78 3.06 26.62
CA GLU A 864 -29.02 3.03 27.37
C GLU A 864 -30.09 3.82 26.60
N LEU A 865 -31.25 3.21 26.37
CA LEU A 865 -32.42 3.82 25.75
C LEU A 865 -33.62 3.62 26.68
N ALA A 866 -34.27 4.71 27.08
CA ALA A 866 -35.39 4.71 28.03
C ALA A 866 -35.11 3.89 29.32
N GLY A 867 -33.88 3.95 29.85
CA GLY A 867 -33.46 3.21 31.04
C GLY A 867 -33.13 1.73 30.81
N VAL A 868 -33.18 1.25 29.56
CA VAL A 868 -32.86 -0.14 29.18
C VAL A 868 -31.48 -0.21 28.55
N SER A 869 -30.64 -1.13 29.04
CA SER A 869 -29.35 -1.42 28.42
C SER A 869 -29.56 -2.21 27.12
N VAL A 870 -29.05 -1.68 26.02
CA VAL A 870 -29.31 -2.22 24.68
C VAL A 870 -28.03 -2.23 23.85
N ILE A 871 -27.84 -3.32 23.09
CA ILE A 871 -26.89 -3.33 21.97
C ILE A 871 -27.66 -2.88 20.73
N VAL A 872 -27.30 -1.72 20.19
CA VAL A 872 -27.89 -1.15 18.98
C VAL A 872 -26.95 -1.38 17.82
N SER A 873 -27.40 -2.12 16.81
CA SER A 873 -26.61 -2.43 15.63
C SER A 873 -27.22 -1.90 14.35
N ARG A 874 -26.40 -1.35 13.46
CA ARG A 874 -26.75 -1.07 12.06
C ARG A 874 -26.65 -2.34 11.20
N THR A 875 -27.37 -3.35 11.62
CA THR A 875 -27.65 -4.60 10.90
C THR A 875 -29.14 -4.61 10.55
N GLY A 876 -29.48 -5.09 9.35
CA GLY A 876 -30.84 -5.01 8.82
C GLY A 876 -30.96 -5.74 7.50
N TYR A 877 -32.06 -6.49 7.35
CA TYR A 877 -32.31 -7.43 6.25
C TYR A 877 -33.46 -6.99 5.32
N THR A 878 -34.08 -5.83 5.58
CA THR A 878 -35.27 -5.35 4.86
C THR A 878 -34.97 -4.60 3.54
N GLY A 879 -33.69 -4.40 3.22
CA GLY A 879 -33.24 -3.58 2.09
C GLY A 879 -33.36 -2.07 2.31
N GLU A 880 -33.89 -1.62 3.45
CA GLU A 880 -33.96 -0.19 3.80
C GLU A 880 -32.57 0.43 3.98
N PRO A 881 -32.37 1.70 3.59
CA PRO A 881 -31.13 2.41 3.86
C PRO A 881 -30.87 2.64 5.36
N ILE A 882 -31.93 2.68 6.17
CA ILE A 882 -31.89 2.92 7.62
C ILE A 882 -32.68 1.82 8.33
N GLY A 883 -32.01 1.11 9.22
CA GLY A 883 -32.57 0.03 10.03
C GLY A 883 -31.59 -0.38 11.13
N TYR A 884 -32.14 -0.88 12.23
CA TYR A 884 -31.39 -1.24 13.43
C TYR A 884 -31.90 -2.54 14.02
N GLU A 885 -30.97 -3.38 14.47
CA GLU A 885 -31.28 -4.48 15.38
C GLU A 885 -30.92 -4.07 16.81
N LEU A 886 -31.75 -4.47 17.75
CA LEU A 886 -31.67 -4.12 19.16
C LEU A 886 -31.60 -5.43 19.95
N TYR A 887 -30.58 -5.59 20.77
CA TYR A 887 -30.47 -6.75 21.66
C TYR A 887 -30.65 -6.28 23.10
N VAL A 888 -31.71 -6.76 23.74
CA VAL A 888 -32.17 -6.36 25.08
C VAL A 888 -32.37 -7.58 25.97
N HIS A 889 -32.42 -7.38 27.29
CA HIS A 889 -32.84 -8.42 28.20
C HIS A 889 -34.32 -8.80 27.93
N PRO A 890 -34.71 -10.08 27.94
CA PRO A 890 -36.08 -10.51 27.61
C PRO A 890 -37.16 -9.89 28.50
N GLU A 891 -36.88 -9.73 29.81
CA GLU A 891 -37.81 -9.06 30.75
C GLU A 891 -37.92 -7.54 30.55
N GLN A 892 -37.02 -6.95 29.76
CA GLN A 892 -37.00 -5.52 29.44
C GLN A 892 -37.41 -5.26 27.98
N ALA A 893 -37.87 -6.29 27.27
CA ALA A 893 -38.48 -6.11 25.96
C ALA A 893 -39.79 -5.31 26.12
N PRO A 894 -40.04 -4.30 25.27
CA PRO A 894 -41.10 -3.32 25.43
C PRO A 894 -42.52 -3.85 25.21
#